data_AF-A0A848C3B8-F1
#
_entry.id   AF-A0A848C3B8-F1
#
_cell.length_a   1.000
_cell.length_b   1.000
_cell.length_c   1.000
_cell.angle_alpha   90.00
_cell.angle_beta   90.00
_cell.angle_gamma   90.00
#
_symmetry.space_group_name_H-M   'P 1'
#
loop_
_entity.id
_entity.type
_entity.pdbx_description
1 polymer ?
#
loop_
_entity_poly.entity_id
_entity_poly.type
_entity_poly.pdbx_seq_one_letter_code
_entity_poly.pdbx_strand_id
1 'polypeptide(L)'
;MELKIEVLNAMRLTKLLIAASRWLSRHADVLNDLNVYPVPDGDTGTNMSMTLQSVENQLVKLNYEPKMAELCEIVSEAILLGARGNSGTILSQIIQGFLMGIQEKEEATVEDVIKAFGQAKEKAYKAVSNPVEGTILTVIRRVSEAAESYEGDRNDFIPFLVYLKNVSAEAVEETPTLLPKLKEAGVVDAGGKGIFYILEGFEKSITDPQMLEDLERIIQSQSKRREMLDSTALEMEEIKFKYCTEFIIENGSFNLEEYKDKISQYGDSIVCAQTSKKTKTHIHTNNPGIILEIACALGSLSNMKIENMEIQHHNNKLFKEEDYTLVQQNILIRNENARPIGYFAIVDTKEMGEIFLNIGAAGVLIGGQTNNPSVADIEEGIKKLDAQKIIVLPNNKNIISAAKIAAERSNKEVTVLETKSMLEGHYLIKNKDLKIESVIEHLSVNTSIEITKAVRDTRVDNLEIVKGNYIAIVNGKIKETNSSLQSLILTLKSKYLTENTLNVLVSLGKNVDEEMTVELKDVPQGIRYEEINCKQENYCYYIYIENRDPKLPEIAIVTDSTSDLSEEMIRDYPNLEIIPLKVKLDGDNYYRDGVDISKQEFWRKIVEGGQLPKTSQPSPAEFKSLYEKLFAKGYKKIISIHISGKLSGTQQAARVARGMLNREEDVIIIDSKTVTFALGHLAIEASKMAMERKSLKEITDWIEESKELMKVYFVVKDLDYLQRGGRIGKASALIGGIFRVKPVLKVENGEVSVEAKVLGEKGALLHMEKVIKSAKTSIILYTAWGGNQSCLTSADNLKTIAERFKKVDYRGRVEIGAVIGSHAGPVYGIGIMDKIR
;
A
#
# COMPACT_ATOMS: atom_id res chain seq x y z
N MET A 1 -48.06 20.90 -30.39
CA MET A 1 -48.08 19.77 -29.43
C MET A 1 -46.90 19.98 -28.52
N GLU A 2 -47.12 20.16 -27.23
CA GLU A 2 -46.02 20.04 -26.25
C GLU A 2 -45.49 18.61 -26.35
N LEU A 3 -44.17 18.47 -26.44
CA LEU A 3 -43.50 17.17 -26.51
C LEU A 3 -43.77 16.45 -25.18
N LYS A 4 -44.35 15.24 -25.19
CA LYS A 4 -44.62 14.45 -23.97
C LYS A 4 -43.84 13.14 -24.04
N ILE A 5 -43.13 12.77 -22.97
CA ILE A 5 -42.33 11.54 -22.91
C ILE A 5 -42.89 10.64 -21.82
N GLU A 6 -43.63 9.60 -22.19
CA GLU A 6 -44.33 8.74 -21.21
C GLU A 6 -43.44 7.64 -20.62
N VAL A 7 -42.43 7.19 -21.36
CA VAL A 7 -41.55 6.06 -20.98
C VAL A 7 -40.08 6.33 -21.33
N LEU A 8 -39.18 5.74 -20.55
CA LEU A 8 -37.74 5.71 -20.82
C LEU A 8 -37.35 4.35 -21.40
N ASN A 9 -37.10 4.31 -22.71
CA ASN A 9 -36.58 3.12 -23.41
C ASN A 9 -35.05 3.21 -23.57
N ALA A 10 -34.43 2.13 -24.07
CA ALA A 10 -32.98 2.03 -24.21
C ALA A 10 -32.37 3.18 -25.05
N MET A 11 -33.01 3.54 -26.16
CA MET A 11 -32.55 4.65 -27.01
C MET A 11 -32.62 6.00 -26.28
N ARG A 12 -33.71 6.29 -25.56
CA ARG A 12 -33.84 7.53 -24.77
C ARG A 12 -32.80 7.58 -23.66
N LEU A 13 -32.59 6.49 -22.92
CA LEU A 13 -31.56 6.41 -21.89
C LEU A 13 -30.15 6.63 -22.46
N THR A 14 -29.86 6.06 -23.64
CA THR A 14 -28.60 6.29 -24.36
C THR A 14 -28.36 7.77 -24.62
N LYS A 15 -29.38 8.49 -25.12
CA LYS A 15 -29.28 9.95 -25.37
C LYS A 15 -29.05 10.73 -24.08
N LEU A 16 -29.77 10.39 -23.01
CA LEU A 16 -29.59 11.03 -21.70
C LEU A 16 -28.16 10.87 -21.20
N LEU A 17 -27.59 9.66 -21.25
CA LEU A 17 -26.23 9.39 -20.77
C LEU A 17 -25.16 10.12 -21.59
N ILE A 18 -25.28 10.15 -22.93
CA ILE A 18 -24.39 10.93 -23.80
C ILE A 18 -24.50 12.42 -23.49
N ALA A 19 -25.72 12.93 -23.31
CA ALA A 19 -25.95 14.33 -22.99
C ALA A 19 -25.33 14.71 -21.64
N ALA A 20 -25.53 13.89 -20.61
CA ALA A 20 -24.91 14.09 -19.31
C ALA A 20 -23.38 14.06 -19.38
N SER A 21 -22.79 13.11 -20.11
CA SER A 21 -21.33 13.04 -20.35
C SER A 21 -20.78 14.34 -20.90
N ARG A 22 -21.38 14.84 -21.99
CA ARG A 22 -20.95 16.09 -22.64
C ARG A 22 -21.16 17.31 -21.77
N TRP A 23 -22.31 17.39 -21.09
CA TRP A 23 -22.62 18.52 -20.23
C TRP A 23 -21.69 18.61 -19.02
N LEU A 24 -21.44 17.46 -18.38
CA LEU A 24 -20.49 17.37 -17.28
C LEU A 24 -19.07 17.72 -17.73
N SER A 25 -18.66 17.25 -18.91
CA SER A 25 -17.34 17.56 -19.48
C SER A 25 -17.15 19.06 -19.74
N ARG A 26 -18.18 19.77 -20.21
CA ARG A 26 -18.15 21.24 -20.40
C ARG A 26 -17.96 22.01 -19.09
N HIS A 27 -18.34 21.41 -17.96
CA HIS A 27 -18.26 22.02 -16.63
C HIS A 27 -17.18 21.40 -15.75
N ALA A 28 -16.29 20.55 -16.30
CA ALA A 28 -15.26 19.86 -15.53
C ALA A 28 -14.35 20.86 -14.80
N ASP A 29 -13.91 21.93 -15.48
CA ASP A 29 -13.07 22.97 -14.89
C ASP A 29 -13.78 23.71 -13.76
N VAL A 30 -15.08 23.99 -13.90
CA VAL A 30 -15.89 24.60 -12.84
C VAL A 30 -15.93 23.69 -11.60
N LEU A 31 -16.06 22.38 -11.79
CA LEU A 31 -16.04 21.41 -10.67
C LEU A 31 -14.65 21.30 -10.04
N ASN A 32 -13.58 21.41 -10.82
CA ASN A 32 -12.20 21.45 -10.34
C ASN A 32 -11.96 22.70 -9.46
N ASP A 33 -12.50 23.85 -9.89
CA ASP A 33 -12.44 25.11 -9.14
C ASP A 33 -13.21 25.06 -7.82
N LEU A 34 -14.29 24.29 -7.74
CA LEU A 34 -15.07 24.09 -6.50
C LEU A 34 -14.38 23.19 -5.46
N ASN A 35 -13.31 22.48 -5.81
CA ASN A 35 -12.58 21.64 -4.86
C ASN A 35 -12.07 22.52 -3.69
N VAL A 36 -12.21 22.09 -2.43
CA VAL A 36 -11.79 22.92 -1.28
C VAL A 36 -10.33 22.76 -0.91
N TYR A 37 -9.65 21.75 -1.45
CA TYR A 37 -8.26 21.51 -1.11
C TYR A 37 -7.33 22.47 -1.90
N PRO A 38 -6.38 23.14 -1.25
CA PRO A 38 -5.48 24.11 -1.89
C PRO A 38 -4.29 23.46 -2.62
N VAL A 39 -4.34 22.14 -2.83
CA VAL A 39 -3.32 21.39 -3.56
C VAL A 39 -3.61 21.43 -5.06
N PRO A 40 -2.59 21.28 -5.91
CA PRO A 40 -2.74 21.27 -7.37
C PRO A 40 -3.57 20.09 -7.93
N ASP A 41 -3.94 19.11 -7.11
CA ASP A 41 -4.70 17.92 -7.50
C ASP A 41 -6.22 18.18 -7.61
N GLY A 42 -6.61 19.37 -8.05
CA GLY A 42 -8.01 19.78 -8.21
C GLY A 42 -8.70 19.02 -9.35
N ASP A 43 -8.95 17.72 -9.18
CA ASP A 43 -9.27 16.81 -10.28
C ASP A 43 -10.68 16.20 -10.20
N THR A 44 -11.54 16.69 -9.30
CA THR A 44 -12.91 16.17 -9.11
C THR A 44 -13.71 16.15 -10.41
N GLY A 45 -13.73 17.27 -11.13
CA GLY A 45 -14.42 17.40 -12.41
C GLY A 45 -13.78 16.55 -13.50
N THR A 46 -12.45 16.51 -13.56
CA THR A 46 -11.70 15.67 -14.50
C THR A 46 -12.01 14.19 -14.29
N ASN A 47 -11.97 13.70 -13.04
CA ASN A 47 -12.26 12.31 -12.69
C ASN A 47 -13.71 11.92 -13.01
N MET A 48 -14.68 12.77 -12.65
CA MET A 48 -16.10 12.49 -12.93
C MET A 48 -16.41 12.53 -14.43
N SER A 49 -15.87 13.51 -15.16
CA SER A 49 -16.07 13.62 -16.61
C SER A 49 -15.44 12.44 -17.35
N MET A 50 -14.19 12.07 -17.06
CA MET A 50 -13.55 10.88 -17.66
C MET A 50 -14.30 9.59 -17.34
N THR A 51 -14.83 9.46 -16.12
CA THR A 51 -15.67 8.31 -15.74
C THR A 51 -16.91 8.21 -16.64
N LEU A 52 -17.62 9.33 -16.88
CA LEU A 52 -18.83 9.32 -17.70
C LEU A 52 -18.55 9.27 -19.21
N GLN A 53 -17.42 9.84 -19.66
CA GLN A 53 -16.93 9.72 -21.03
C GLN A 53 -16.64 8.26 -21.41
N SER A 54 -16.18 7.43 -20.47
CA SER A 54 -16.00 5.99 -20.72
C SER A 54 -17.30 5.32 -21.19
N VAL A 55 -18.44 5.76 -20.66
CA VAL A 55 -19.78 5.31 -21.07
C VAL A 55 -20.13 5.84 -22.45
N GLU A 56 -20.01 7.16 -22.68
CA GLU A 56 -20.27 7.76 -23.99
C GLU A 56 -19.48 7.06 -25.10
N ASN A 57 -18.20 6.78 -24.83
CA ASN A 57 -17.33 6.07 -25.75
C ASN A 57 -17.88 4.70 -26.14
N GLN A 58 -18.47 3.93 -25.22
CA GLN A 58 -19.11 2.65 -25.57
C GLN A 58 -20.43 2.85 -26.32
N LEU A 59 -21.25 3.80 -25.88
CA LEU A 59 -22.57 4.05 -26.48
C LEU A 59 -22.48 4.55 -27.93
N VAL A 60 -21.53 5.43 -28.25
CA VAL A 60 -21.34 5.94 -29.62
C VAL A 60 -20.84 4.86 -30.59
N LYS A 61 -20.24 3.78 -30.07
CA LYS A 61 -19.77 2.63 -30.88
C LYS A 61 -20.89 1.64 -31.23
N LEU A 62 -22.04 1.72 -30.56
CA LEU A 62 -23.16 0.85 -30.87
C LEU A 62 -23.67 1.15 -32.27
N ASN A 63 -23.74 0.10 -33.10
CA ASN A 63 -24.24 0.17 -34.47
C ASN A 63 -25.67 -0.42 -34.58
N TYR A 64 -26.28 -0.77 -33.46
CA TYR A 64 -27.64 -1.31 -33.34
C TYR A 64 -28.31 -0.72 -32.10
N GLU A 65 -29.63 -0.85 -32.02
CA GLU A 65 -30.40 -0.46 -30.83
C GLU A 65 -30.38 -1.62 -29.82
N PRO A 66 -29.70 -1.47 -28.67
CA PRO A 66 -29.62 -2.52 -27.67
C PRO A 66 -30.96 -2.66 -26.93
N LYS A 67 -31.21 -3.86 -26.38
CA LYS A 67 -32.27 -4.01 -25.37
C LYS A 67 -31.87 -3.30 -24.07
N MET A 68 -32.85 -2.95 -23.23
CA MET A 68 -32.56 -2.26 -21.96
C MET A 68 -31.59 -3.03 -21.06
N ALA A 69 -31.76 -4.35 -20.92
CA ALA A 69 -30.88 -5.20 -20.12
C ALA A 69 -29.42 -5.15 -20.63
N GLU A 70 -29.26 -5.29 -21.95
CA GLU A 70 -27.96 -5.22 -22.62
C GLU A 70 -27.32 -3.83 -22.49
N LEU A 71 -28.10 -2.76 -22.67
CA LEU A 71 -27.65 -1.39 -22.44
C LEU A 71 -27.17 -1.20 -21.00
N CYS A 72 -27.94 -1.68 -20.02
CA CYS A 72 -27.57 -1.60 -18.61
C CYS A 72 -26.26 -2.34 -18.32
N GLU A 73 -26.06 -3.52 -18.92
CA GLU A 73 -24.81 -4.27 -18.80
C GLU A 73 -23.61 -3.50 -19.40
N ILE A 74 -23.75 -3.00 -20.62
CA ILE A 74 -22.72 -2.21 -21.31
C ILE A 74 -22.34 -0.97 -20.50
N VAL A 75 -23.33 -0.20 -20.05
CA VAL A 75 -23.10 1.02 -19.27
C VAL A 75 -22.50 0.70 -17.90
N SER A 76 -23.00 -0.35 -17.23
CA SER A 76 -22.51 -0.78 -15.92
C SER A 76 -21.05 -1.20 -15.96
N GLU A 77 -20.64 -1.95 -16.99
CA GLU A 77 -19.25 -2.35 -17.19
C GLU A 77 -18.37 -1.16 -17.58
N ALA A 78 -18.84 -0.32 -18.52
CA ALA A 78 -18.08 0.84 -18.98
C ALA A 78 -17.78 1.83 -17.84
N ILE A 79 -18.81 2.20 -17.07
CA ILE A 79 -18.65 3.19 -16.01
C ILE A 79 -17.80 2.67 -14.85
N LEU A 80 -17.84 1.36 -14.59
CA LEU A 80 -17.00 0.74 -13.57
C LEU A 80 -15.53 0.73 -13.97
N LEU A 81 -15.25 0.27 -15.19
CA LEU A 81 -13.89 0.21 -15.72
C LEU A 81 -13.27 1.59 -15.88
N GLY A 82 -14.09 2.58 -16.27
CA GLY A 82 -13.68 3.97 -16.40
C GLY A 82 -13.63 4.76 -15.09
N ALA A 83 -14.05 4.19 -13.95
CA ALA A 83 -14.09 4.88 -12.68
C ALA A 83 -12.70 5.34 -12.24
N ARG A 84 -12.56 6.64 -11.96
CA ARG A 84 -11.32 7.29 -11.50
C ARG A 84 -11.56 8.15 -10.27
N GLY A 85 -10.59 8.15 -9.36
CA GLY A 85 -10.66 8.94 -8.13
C GLY A 85 -11.85 8.59 -7.23
N ASN A 86 -12.00 9.32 -6.11
CA ASN A 86 -13.11 9.08 -5.19
C ASN A 86 -14.46 9.47 -5.80
N SER A 87 -14.55 10.66 -6.43
CA SER A 87 -15.80 11.17 -7.00
C SER A 87 -16.29 10.35 -8.20
N GLY A 88 -15.39 9.91 -9.09
CA GLY A 88 -15.73 9.05 -10.21
C GLY A 88 -16.12 7.63 -9.75
N THR A 89 -15.44 7.09 -8.73
CA THR A 89 -15.85 5.80 -8.14
C THR A 89 -17.25 5.87 -7.54
N ILE A 90 -17.58 6.90 -6.74
CA ILE A 90 -18.93 7.06 -6.19
C ILE A 90 -19.97 7.24 -7.30
N LEU A 91 -19.66 8.05 -8.33
CA LEU A 91 -20.52 8.23 -9.49
C LEU A 91 -20.81 6.90 -10.20
N SER A 92 -19.79 6.04 -10.37
CA SER A 92 -19.98 4.71 -10.96
C SER A 92 -21.01 3.88 -10.17
N GLN A 93 -20.97 3.95 -8.84
CA GLN A 93 -21.87 3.21 -7.96
C GLN A 93 -23.30 3.77 -7.98
N ILE A 94 -23.45 5.09 -8.07
CA ILE A 94 -24.75 5.76 -8.26
C ILE A 94 -25.40 5.26 -9.56
N ILE A 95 -24.70 5.34 -10.69
CA ILE A 95 -25.25 4.93 -11.99
C ILE A 95 -25.53 3.43 -12.01
N GLN A 96 -24.65 2.58 -11.48
CA GLN A 96 -24.93 1.15 -11.40
C GLN A 96 -26.17 0.84 -10.55
N GLY A 97 -26.36 1.53 -9.42
CA GLY A 97 -27.55 1.36 -8.60
C GLY A 97 -28.81 1.80 -9.33
N PHE A 98 -28.72 2.88 -10.11
CA PHE A 98 -29.81 3.32 -10.98
C PHE A 98 -30.15 2.25 -12.04
N LEU A 99 -29.15 1.72 -12.74
CA LEU A 99 -29.36 0.72 -13.79
C LEU A 99 -29.97 -0.58 -13.25
N MET A 100 -29.58 -1.02 -12.06
CA MET A 100 -30.19 -2.19 -11.39
C MET A 100 -31.71 -2.04 -11.19
N GLY A 101 -32.21 -0.81 -11.02
CA GLY A 101 -33.63 -0.53 -10.85
C GLY A 101 -34.45 -0.66 -12.13
N ILE A 102 -33.80 -0.60 -13.30
CA ILE A 102 -34.47 -0.57 -14.61
C ILE A 102 -34.05 -1.69 -15.57
N GLN A 103 -33.00 -2.46 -15.27
CA GLN A 103 -32.43 -3.47 -16.18
C GLN A 103 -33.43 -4.53 -16.66
N GLU A 104 -34.43 -4.87 -15.85
CA GLU A 104 -35.44 -5.89 -16.17
C GLU A 104 -36.64 -5.32 -16.95
N LYS A 105 -36.63 -4.02 -17.27
CA LYS A 105 -37.74 -3.33 -17.96
C LYS A 105 -37.41 -3.15 -19.44
N GLU A 106 -38.37 -3.39 -20.32
CA GLU A 106 -38.21 -3.01 -21.74
C GLU A 106 -38.39 -1.48 -21.91
N GLU A 107 -39.38 -0.93 -21.21
CA GLU A 107 -39.66 0.49 -21.10
C GLU A 107 -39.87 0.85 -19.63
N ALA A 108 -39.11 1.81 -19.10
CA ALA A 108 -39.19 2.23 -17.71
C ALA A 108 -40.17 3.40 -17.55
N THR A 109 -41.11 3.27 -16.61
CA THR A 109 -42.02 4.36 -16.21
C THR A 109 -41.36 5.28 -15.19
N VAL A 110 -41.98 6.42 -14.89
CA VAL A 110 -41.53 7.30 -13.78
C VAL A 110 -41.44 6.51 -12.47
N GLU A 111 -42.36 5.59 -12.21
CA GLU A 111 -42.37 4.75 -11.00
C GLU A 111 -41.16 3.81 -10.92
N ASP A 112 -40.73 3.26 -12.05
CA ASP A 112 -39.54 2.42 -12.12
C ASP A 112 -38.28 3.27 -11.88
N VAL A 113 -38.24 4.49 -12.42
CA VAL A 113 -37.12 5.43 -12.23
C VAL A 113 -37.03 5.96 -10.80
N ILE A 114 -38.16 6.15 -10.11
CA ILE A 114 -38.18 6.47 -8.67
C ILE A 114 -37.47 5.35 -7.88
N LYS A 115 -37.83 4.09 -8.14
CA LYS A 115 -37.17 2.93 -7.50
C LYS A 115 -35.67 2.86 -7.83
N ALA A 116 -35.30 3.19 -9.07
CA ALA A 116 -33.91 3.26 -9.50
C ALA A 116 -33.09 4.30 -8.72
N PHE A 117 -33.63 5.49 -8.45
CA PHE A 117 -32.96 6.47 -7.59
C PHE A 117 -32.81 5.98 -6.13
N GLY A 118 -33.81 5.26 -5.62
CA GLY A 118 -33.71 4.57 -4.32
C GLY A 118 -32.52 3.60 -4.26
N GLN A 119 -32.36 2.76 -5.29
CA GLN A 119 -31.22 1.84 -5.40
C GLN A 119 -29.88 2.56 -5.62
N ALA A 120 -29.86 3.64 -6.40
CA ALA A 120 -28.69 4.48 -6.60
C ALA A 120 -28.17 5.07 -5.27
N LYS A 121 -29.07 5.61 -4.45
CA LYS A 121 -28.77 6.09 -3.10
C LYS A 121 -28.17 4.96 -2.25
N GLU A 122 -28.84 3.82 -2.15
CA GLU A 122 -28.35 2.71 -1.31
C GLU A 122 -26.95 2.23 -1.73
N LYS A 123 -26.71 2.08 -3.03
CA LYS A 123 -25.43 1.61 -3.55
C LYS A 123 -24.32 2.63 -3.31
N ALA A 124 -24.60 3.93 -3.47
CA ALA A 124 -23.64 4.99 -3.19
C ALA A 124 -23.19 5.01 -1.72
N TYR A 125 -24.13 4.88 -0.77
CA TYR A 125 -23.80 4.86 0.66
C TYR A 125 -23.01 3.61 1.06
N LYS A 126 -23.34 2.43 0.48
CA LYS A 126 -22.62 1.18 0.74
C LYS A 126 -21.19 1.19 0.20
N ALA A 127 -20.92 1.97 -0.85
CA ALA A 127 -19.61 2.06 -1.49
C ALA A 127 -18.57 2.88 -0.69
N VAL A 128 -19.00 3.66 0.29
CA VAL A 128 -18.13 4.55 1.07
C VAL A 128 -18.01 4.02 2.50
N SER A 129 -16.79 3.71 2.96
CA SER A 129 -16.59 3.14 4.30
C SER A 129 -17.03 4.08 5.43
N ASN A 130 -16.90 5.40 5.23
CA ASN A 130 -17.34 6.43 6.18
C ASN A 130 -18.15 7.50 5.41
N PRO A 131 -19.47 7.30 5.22
CA PRO A 131 -20.30 8.25 4.50
C PRO A 131 -20.44 9.56 5.28
N VAL A 132 -20.36 10.69 4.57
CA VAL A 132 -20.40 12.04 5.16
C VAL A 132 -21.45 12.88 4.45
N GLU A 133 -22.37 13.49 5.21
CA GLU A 133 -23.34 14.45 4.69
C GLU A 133 -22.69 15.80 4.35
N GLY A 134 -23.32 16.57 3.47
CA GLY A 134 -22.75 17.73 2.80
C GLY A 134 -21.82 17.37 1.64
N THR A 135 -21.97 16.17 1.07
CA THR A 135 -21.21 15.69 -0.11
C THR A 135 -22.14 15.20 -1.22
N ILE A 136 -21.59 14.64 -2.29
CA ILE A 136 -22.33 13.92 -3.35
C ILE A 136 -23.42 12.98 -2.82
N LEU A 137 -23.19 12.34 -1.66
CA LEU A 137 -24.15 11.45 -0.99
C LEU A 137 -25.44 12.16 -0.56
N THR A 138 -25.33 13.39 -0.07
CA THR A 138 -26.49 14.21 0.30
C THR A 138 -27.33 14.54 -0.92
N VAL A 139 -26.69 14.92 -2.02
CA VAL A 139 -27.42 15.31 -3.24
C VAL A 139 -28.18 14.11 -3.81
N ILE A 140 -27.54 12.94 -3.94
CA ILE A 140 -28.24 11.74 -4.44
C ILE A 140 -29.34 11.27 -3.48
N ARG A 141 -29.14 11.40 -2.15
CA ARG A 141 -30.17 11.11 -1.16
C ARG A 141 -31.38 12.04 -1.32
N ARG A 142 -31.15 13.35 -1.44
CA ARG A 142 -32.21 14.36 -1.63
C ARG A 142 -32.96 14.15 -2.94
N VAL A 143 -32.26 13.83 -4.02
CA VAL A 143 -32.87 13.48 -5.30
C VAL A 143 -33.74 12.22 -5.17
N SER A 144 -33.27 11.18 -4.47
CA SER A 144 -34.05 9.96 -4.21
C SER A 144 -35.30 10.22 -3.36
N GLU A 145 -35.18 10.97 -2.26
CA GLU A 145 -36.30 11.31 -1.39
C GLU A 145 -37.35 12.16 -2.12
N ALA A 146 -36.91 13.11 -2.95
CA ALA A 146 -37.80 13.94 -3.75
C ALA A 146 -38.46 13.17 -4.91
N ALA A 147 -37.74 12.23 -5.53
CA ALA A 147 -38.34 11.34 -6.53
C ALA A 147 -39.50 10.55 -5.93
N GLU A 148 -39.34 10.00 -4.72
CA GLU A 148 -40.39 9.26 -4.01
C GLU A 148 -41.60 10.14 -3.67
N SER A 149 -41.38 11.41 -3.29
CA SER A 149 -42.44 12.37 -2.94
C SER A 149 -43.00 13.16 -4.12
N TYR A 150 -42.67 12.81 -5.36
CA TYR A 150 -43.14 13.54 -6.54
C TYR A 150 -44.67 13.43 -6.74
N GLU A 151 -45.36 14.57 -6.63
CA GLU A 151 -46.82 14.70 -6.79
C GLU A 151 -47.25 15.18 -8.19
N GLY A 152 -46.31 15.42 -9.11
CA GLY A 152 -46.60 15.88 -10.48
C GLY A 152 -47.06 14.77 -11.43
N ASP A 153 -47.12 15.07 -12.74
CA ASP A 153 -47.57 14.10 -13.75
C ASP A 153 -46.55 12.96 -13.92
N ARG A 154 -46.89 11.77 -13.40
CA ARG A 154 -46.06 10.55 -13.53
C ARG A 154 -46.13 9.90 -14.92
N ASN A 155 -46.90 10.48 -15.85
CA ASN A 155 -46.95 10.05 -17.25
C ASN A 155 -46.11 10.95 -18.17
N ASP A 156 -45.34 11.90 -17.62
CA ASP A 156 -44.40 12.70 -18.41
C ASP A 156 -43.05 12.86 -17.69
N PHE A 157 -42.00 12.36 -18.34
CA PHE A 157 -40.63 12.43 -17.84
C PHE A 157 -40.06 13.84 -17.81
N ILE A 158 -40.54 14.74 -18.66
CA ILE A 158 -40.00 16.10 -18.75
C ILE A 158 -40.20 16.89 -17.44
N PRO A 159 -41.43 17.08 -16.92
CA PRO A 159 -41.64 17.79 -15.66
C PRO A 159 -41.00 17.07 -14.46
N PHE A 160 -40.89 15.73 -14.51
CA PHE A 160 -40.20 14.94 -13.50
C PHE A 160 -38.69 15.24 -13.47
N LEU A 161 -38.01 15.22 -14.63
CA LEU A 161 -36.57 15.54 -14.73
C LEU A 161 -36.27 16.98 -14.33
N VAL A 162 -37.12 17.93 -14.74
CA VAL A 162 -36.99 19.34 -14.34
C VAL A 162 -37.10 19.49 -12.82
N TYR A 163 -38.06 18.80 -12.20
CA TYR A 163 -38.23 18.79 -10.74
C TYR A 163 -36.98 18.23 -10.03
N LEU A 164 -36.49 17.06 -10.44
CA LEU A 164 -35.29 16.45 -9.83
C LEU A 164 -34.05 17.33 -10.00
N LYS A 165 -33.86 17.93 -11.17
CA LYS A 165 -32.76 18.88 -11.42
C LYS A 165 -32.84 20.08 -10.47
N ASN A 166 -34.01 20.66 -10.26
CA ASN A 166 -34.18 21.78 -9.33
C ASN A 166 -33.89 21.37 -7.87
N VAL A 167 -34.40 20.21 -7.43
CA VAL A 167 -34.09 19.67 -6.09
C VAL A 167 -32.59 19.42 -5.92
N SER A 168 -31.92 18.89 -6.95
CA SER A 168 -30.48 18.69 -6.90
C SER A 168 -29.72 20.01 -6.77
N ALA A 169 -30.19 21.08 -7.41
CA ALA A 169 -29.60 22.41 -7.27
C ALA A 169 -29.74 22.94 -5.83
N GLU A 170 -30.94 22.83 -5.25
CA GLU A 170 -31.19 23.21 -3.85
C GLU A 170 -30.33 22.41 -2.87
N ALA A 171 -30.25 21.09 -3.06
CA ALA A 171 -29.43 20.22 -2.23
C ALA A 171 -27.93 20.57 -2.31
N VAL A 172 -27.44 21.00 -3.48
CA VAL A 172 -26.07 21.49 -3.66
C VAL A 172 -25.82 22.77 -2.86
N GLU A 173 -26.74 23.73 -2.90
CA GLU A 173 -26.65 24.98 -2.12
C GLU A 173 -26.74 24.74 -0.60
N GLU A 174 -27.40 23.66 -0.16
CA GLU A 174 -27.44 23.24 1.24
C GLU A 174 -26.12 22.61 1.73
N THR A 175 -25.26 22.09 0.85
CA THR A 175 -24.04 21.36 1.24
C THR A 175 -23.10 22.12 2.20
N PRO A 176 -22.89 23.45 2.08
CA PRO A 176 -22.06 24.20 3.04
C PRO A 176 -22.68 24.28 4.44
N THR A 177 -24.00 24.13 4.58
CA THR A 177 -24.65 24.11 5.90
C THR A 177 -24.40 22.82 6.67
N LEU A 178 -24.13 21.73 5.94
CA LEU A 178 -23.96 20.38 6.48
C LEU A 178 -22.49 20.02 6.72
N LEU A 179 -21.57 20.56 5.92
CA LEU A 179 -20.14 20.28 6.02
C LEU A 179 -19.34 21.56 6.33
N PRO A 180 -18.79 21.70 7.56
CA PRO A 180 -18.08 22.91 7.97
C PRO A 180 -16.96 23.37 7.03
N LYS A 181 -16.23 22.42 6.42
CA LYS A 181 -15.13 22.72 5.49
C LYS A 181 -15.59 23.44 4.23
N LEU A 182 -16.77 23.13 3.72
CA LEU A 182 -17.36 23.82 2.57
C LEU A 182 -17.79 25.24 2.96
N LYS A 183 -18.37 25.39 4.15
CA LYS A 183 -18.76 26.70 4.72
C LYS A 183 -17.56 27.64 4.87
N GLU A 184 -16.46 27.12 5.40
CA GLU A 184 -15.22 27.88 5.60
C GLU A 184 -14.58 28.30 4.27
N ALA A 185 -14.63 27.43 3.26
CA ALA A 185 -14.13 27.72 1.92
C ALA A 185 -15.09 28.58 1.07
N GLY A 186 -16.35 28.75 1.50
CA GLY A 186 -17.35 29.54 0.79
C GLY A 186 -17.80 28.92 -0.54
N VAL A 187 -17.70 27.60 -0.69
CA VAL A 187 -18.05 26.87 -1.92
C VAL A 187 -18.97 25.69 -1.60
N VAL A 188 -19.70 25.21 -2.62
CA VAL A 188 -20.54 24.01 -2.55
C VAL A 188 -19.73 22.74 -2.84
N ASP A 189 -20.29 21.56 -2.55
CA ASP A 189 -19.65 20.29 -2.88
C ASP A 189 -19.51 20.10 -4.40
N ALA A 190 -18.29 19.90 -4.88
CA ALA A 190 -17.99 19.67 -6.29
C ALA A 190 -18.63 18.36 -6.82
N GLY A 191 -18.64 17.28 -6.03
CA GLY A 191 -19.26 16.02 -6.43
C GLY A 191 -20.78 16.14 -6.57
N GLY A 192 -21.42 16.79 -5.60
CA GLY A 192 -22.84 17.14 -5.63
C GLY A 192 -23.21 18.03 -6.81
N LYS A 193 -22.41 19.07 -7.09
CA LYS A 193 -22.60 19.91 -8.29
C LYS A 193 -22.45 19.11 -9.58
N GLY A 194 -21.59 18.08 -9.59
CA GLY A 194 -21.49 17.12 -10.68
C GLY A 194 -22.79 16.35 -10.93
N ILE A 195 -23.49 15.90 -9.88
CA ILE A 195 -24.81 15.27 -10.01
C ILE A 195 -25.85 16.24 -10.57
N PHE A 196 -25.83 17.50 -10.11
CA PHE A 196 -26.65 18.55 -10.70
C PHE A 196 -26.40 18.69 -12.21
N TYR A 197 -25.13 18.76 -12.65
CA TYR A 197 -24.80 18.85 -14.07
C TYR A 197 -25.23 17.61 -14.88
N ILE A 198 -25.21 16.42 -14.28
CA ILE A 198 -25.74 15.21 -14.95
C ILE A 198 -27.25 15.35 -15.19
N LEU A 199 -28.01 15.75 -14.17
CA LEU A 199 -29.47 15.95 -14.28
C LEU A 199 -29.82 17.13 -15.19
N GLU A 200 -29.00 18.18 -15.19
CA GLU A 200 -29.13 19.30 -16.13
C GLU A 200 -28.84 18.86 -17.57
N GLY A 201 -27.83 18.02 -17.79
CA GLY A 201 -27.56 17.41 -19.09
C GLY A 201 -28.74 16.57 -19.60
N PHE A 202 -29.43 15.86 -18.71
CA PHE A 202 -30.66 15.14 -19.06
C PHE A 202 -31.76 16.08 -19.55
N GLU A 203 -32.00 17.19 -18.84
CA GLU A 203 -32.98 18.21 -19.24
C GLU A 203 -32.59 18.88 -20.58
N LYS A 204 -31.32 19.27 -20.74
CA LYS A 204 -30.80 19.91 -21.96
C LYS A 204 -30.90 19.01 -23.19
N SER A 205 -30.85 17.69 -23.02
CA SER A 205 -31.05 16.75 -24.14
C SER A 205 -32.44 16.82 -24.78
N ILE A 206 -33.39 17.51 -24.13
CA ILE A 206 -34.78 17.67 -24.56
C ILE A 206 -35.08 19.12 -24.92
N THR A 207 -34.40 20.09 -24.29
CA THR A 207 -34.72 21.52 -24.40
C THR A 207 -33.68 22.35 -25.16
N ASP A 208 -32.44 21.89 -25.29
CA ASP A 208 -31.35 22.62 -25.94
C ASP A 208 -31.25 22.27 -27.44
N PRO A 209 -31.49 23.23 -28.36
CA PRO A 209 -31.49 22.97 -29.80
C PRO A 209 -30.16 22.45 -30.34
N GLN A 210 -29.03 22.90 -29.78
CA GLN A 210 -27.70 22.52 -30.26
C GLN A 210 -27.33 21.10 -29.80
N MET A 211 -27.71 20.73 -28.57
CA MET A 211 -27.59 19.36 -28.07
C MET A 211 -28.50 18.38 -28.83
N LEU A 212 -29.71 18.82 -29.20
CA LEU A 212 -30.63 18.04 -30.02
C LEU A 212 -30.06 17.77 -31.43
N GLU A 213 -29.54 18.79 -32.11
CA GLU A 213 -28.88 18.63 -33.42
C GLU A 213 -27.68 17.66 -33.34
N ASP A 214 -26.86 17.79 -32.30
CA ASP A 214 -25.70 16.92 -32.09
C ASP A 214 -26.09 15.47 -31.81
N LEU A 215 -27.15 15.23 -31.03
CA LEU A 215 -27.68 13.89 -30.76
C LEU A 215 -28.34 13.28 -32.01
N GLU A 216 -29.04 14.08 -32.81
CA GLU A 216 -29.63 13.65 -34.08
C GLU A 216 -28.55 13.22 -35.09
N ARG A 217 -27.43 13.94 -35.18
CA ARG A 217 -26.28 13.54 -36.02
C ARG A 217 -25.72 12.17 -35.63
N ILE A 218 -25.64 11.85 -34.34
CA ILE A 218 -25.16 10.54 -33.86
C ILE A 218 -26.09 9.44 -34.36
N ILE A 219 -27.40 9.63 -34.21
CA ILE A 219 -28.41 8.65 -34.63
C ILE A 219 -28.38 8.47 -36.14
N GLN A 220 -28.28 9.56 -36.92
CA GLN A 220 -28.15 9.48 -38.38
C GLN A 220 -26.87 8.76 -38.80
N SER A 221 -25.77 8.93 -38.06
CA SER A 221 -24.51 8.20 -38.31
C SER A 221 -24.60 6.71 -37.95
N GLN A 222 -25.43 6.34 -36.97
CA GLN A 222 -25.69 4.95 -36.58
C GLN A 222 -26.67 4.27 -37.53
N SER A 223 -27.70 5.00 -38.00
CA SER A 223 -28.68 4.51 -38.98
C SER A 223 -28.07 4.33 -40.37
N LYS A 224 -27.22 5.27 -40.84
CA LYS A 224 -26.46 5.11 -42.10
C LYS A 224 -25.52 3.91 -42.06
N ARG A 225 -24.88 3.63 -40.92
CA ARG A 225 -24.05 2.43 -40.73
C ARG A 225 -24.85 1.14 -40.77
N ARG A 226 -26.09 1.15 -40.26
CA ARG A 226 -27.03 0.03 -40.33
C ARG A 226 -27.47 -0.26 -41.77
N GLU A 227 -27.77 0.77 -42.57
CA GLU A 227 -28.10 0.63 -43.99
C GLU A 227 -26.91 0.12 -44.85
N MET A 228 -25.68 0.54 -44.52
CA MET A 228 -24.47 0.04 -45.19
C MET A 228 -24.07 -1.41 -44.82
N LEU A 229 -24.61 -1.98 -43.74
CA LEU A 229 -24.32 -3.37 -43.33
C LEU A 229 -25.26 -4.39 -44.00
N ASP A 230 -26.47 -3.98 -44.38
CA ASP A 230 -27.41 -4.81 -45.16
C ASP A 230 -27.07 -4.86 -46.67
N SER A 231 -26.12 -4.04 -47.13
CA SER A 231 -25.61 -4.03 -48.50
C SER A 231 -24.10 -4.28 -48.49
N THR A 232 -23.68 -5.53 -48.73
CA THR A 232 -22.26 -5.87 -48.71
C THR A 232 -21.54 -5.29 -49.93
N ALA A 233 -20.74 -4.24 -49.73
CA ALA A 233 -19.34 -4.12 -50.14
C ALA A 233 -18.85 -2.68 -49.92
N LEU A 234 -17.70 -2.58 -49.25
CA LEU A 234 -16.92 -1.38 -48.96
C LEU A 234 -16.82 -0.40 -50.14
N GLU A 235 -17.18 0.85 -49.92
CA GLU A 235 -16.40 2.00 -50.38
C GLU A 235 -16.27 3.00 -49.21
N MET A 236 -15.03 3.26 -48.80
CA MET A 236 -14.71 4.35 -47.89
C MET A 236 -14.95 5.66 -48.63
N GLU A 237 -15.92 6.47 -48.19
CA GLU A 237 -16.00 7.86 -48.66
C GLU A 237 -14.72 8.59 -48.21
N GLU A 238 -13.83 8.88 -49.17
CA GLU A 238 -12.69 9.77 -48.95
C GLU A 238 -13.18 11.19 -48.67
N ILE A 239 -12.70 11.77 -47.56
CA ILE A 239 -12.91 13.20 -47.26
C ILE A 239 -12.18 14.02 -48.33
N LYS A 240 -12.92 14.56 -49.30
CA LYS A 240 -12.38 15.33 -50.44
C LYS A 240 -11.74 16.66 -50.04
N PHE A 241 -12.27 17.32 -49.01
CA PHE A 241 -11.77 18.60 -48.48
C PHE A 241 -11.48 18.50 -46.99
N LYS A 242 -10.22 18.74 -46.59
CA LYS A 242 -9.69 18.38 -45.28
C LYS A 242 -9.99 19.38 -44.17
N TYR A 243 -10.25 20.65 -44.48
CA TYR A 243 -10.41 21.70 -43.46
C TYR A 243 -11.82 22.29 -43.46
N CYS A 244 -12.48 22.25 -42.30
CA CYS A 244 -13.65 23.06 -42.01
C CYS A 244 -13.18 24.48 -41.65
N THR A 245 -13.60 25.46 -42.44
CA THR A 245 -13.21 26.87 -42.29
C THR A 245 -14.44 27.70 -41.98
N GLU A 246 -14.51 28.23 -40.76
CA GLU A 246 -15.57 29.14 -40.30
C GLU A 246 -14.99 30.51 -39.97
N PHE A 247 -15.70 31.57 -40.33
CA PHE A 247 -15.35 32.94 -39.95
C PHE A 247 -16.52 33.89 -40.15
N ILE A 248 -16.43 35.08 -39.56
CA ILE A 248 -17.39 36.16 -39.72
C ILE A 248 -16.70 37.33 -40.42
N ILE A 249 -17.28 37.80 -41.52
CA ILE A 249 -16.92 39.07 -42.17
C ILE A 249 -17.73 40.16 -41.47
N GLU A 250 -17.05 41.15 -40.88
CA GLU A 250 -17.66 42.33 -40.24
C GLU A 250 -18.18 43.35 -41.29
N ASN A 251 -18.83 42.83 -42.34
CA ASN A 251 -19.52 43.58 -43.37
C ASN A 251 -20.70 42.73 -43.89
N GLY A 252 -21.86 43.37 -44.06
CA GLY A 252 -23.09 42.78 -44.58
C GLY A 252 -23.58 43.40 -45.89
N SER A 253 -22.87 44.42 -46.39
CA SER A 253 -23.24 45.20 -47.57
C SER A 253 -22.40 44.82 -48.79
N PHE A 254 -22.53 43.56 -49.23
CA PHE A 254 -21.97 43.06 -50.50
C PHE A 254 -22.87 41.97 -51.08
N ASN A 255 -22.74 41.69 -52.38
CA ASN A 255 -23.56 40.68 -53.05
C ASN A 255 -23.18 39.27 -52.55
N LEU A 256 -24.07 38.66 -51.76
CA LEU A 256 -23.86 37.35 -51.16
C LEU A 256 -23.72 36.23 -52.20
N GLU A 257 -24.48 36.29 -53.30
CA GLU A 257 -24.45 35.26 -54.33
C GLU A 257 -23.15 35.32 -55.14
N GLU A 258 -22.67 36.52 -55.47
CA GLU A 258 -21.36 36.69 -56.11
C GLU A 258 -20.20 36.21 -55.20
N TYR A 259 -20.31 36.42 -53.89
CA TYR A 259 -19.34 35.91 -52.93
C TYR A 259 -19.36 34.38 -52.82
N LYS A 260 -20.56 33.77 -52.74
CA LYS A 260 -20.72 32.30 -52.75
C LYS A 260 -20.15 31.68 -54.02
N ASP A 261 -20.43 32.26 -55.18
CA ASP A 261 -19.90 31.81 -56.47
C ASP A 261 -18.37 31.87 -56.52
N LYS A 262 -17.76 32.88 -55.89
CA LYS A 262 -16.29 33.00 -55.82
C LYS A 262 -15.65 31.95 -54.91
N ILE A 263 -16.28 31.58 -53.81
CA ILE A 263 -15.71 30.60 -52.87
C ILE A 263 -16.06 29.15 -53.23
N SER A 264 -17.10 28.93 -54.03
CA SER A 264 -17.55 27.58 -54.43
C SER A 264 -16.59 26.82 -55.33
N GLN A 265 -15.71 27.52 -56.03
CA GLN A 265 -14.63 26.88 -56.79
C GLN A 265 -13.52 26.30 -55.90
N TYR A 266 -13.49 26.63 -54.60
CA TYR A 266 -12.41 26.27 -53.68
C TYR A 266 -12.82 25.30 -52.57
N GLY A 267 -14.08 24.86 -52.53
CA GLY A 267 -14.58 23.99 -51.47
C GLY A 267 -16.03 23.54 -51.69
N ASP A 268 -16.52 22.68 -50.79
CA ASP A 268 -17.91 22.23 -50.75
C ASP A 268 -18.60 22.59 -49.42
N SER A 269 -19.88 22.21 -49.30
CA SER A 269 -20.73 22.45 -48.12
C SER A 269 -20.70 23.90 -47.62
N ILE A 270 -20.87 24.84 -48.55
CA ILE A 270 -20.81 26.28 -48.28
C ILE A 270 -22.10 26.73 -47.59
N VAL A 271 -21.96 27.31 -46.41
CA VAL A 271 -23.06 27.99 -45.72
C VAL A 271 -22.65 29.44 -45.47
N CYS A 272 -23.34 30.37 -46.11
CA CYS A 272 -23.18 31.79 -45.86
C CYS A 272 -24.49 32.39 -45.36
N ALA A 273 -24.45 33.01 -44.18
CA ALA A 273 -25.58 33.72 -43.59
C ALA A 273 -25.22 35.21 -43.46
N GLN A 274 -25.95 36.07 -44.17
CA GLN A 274 -25.70 37.52 -44.20
C GLN A 274 -26.80 38.29 -43.46
N THR A 275 -26.38 39.26 -42.65
CA THR A 275 -27.21 40.29 -42.03
C THR A 275 -26.82 41.65 -42.61
N SER A 276 -27.52 42.73 -42.25
CA SER A 276 -27.16 44.09 -42.69
C SER A 276 -25.78 44.58 -42.20
N LYS A 277 -25.14 43.89 -41.24
CA LYS A 277 -23.86 44.30 -40.64
C LYS A 277 -22.75 43.26 -40.74
N LYS A 278 -23.07 41.97 -40.85
CA LYS A 278 -22.10 40.88 -40.80
C LYS A 278 -22.50 39.72 -41.71
N THR A 279 -21.51 38.97 -42.17
CA THR A 279 -21.70 37.73 -42.95
C THR A 279 -20.93 36.58 -42.33
N LYS A 280 -21.62 35.55 -41.81
CA LYS A 280 -20.97 34.32 -41.34
C LYS A 280 -20.76 33.37 -42.53
N THR A 281 -19.57 32.80 -42.65
CA THR A 281 -19.21 31.83 -43.68
C THR A 281 -18.72 30.54 -43.02
N HIS A 282 -19.19 29.41 -43.54
CA HIS A 282 -18.68 28.06 -43.31
C HIS A 282 -18.40 27.44 -44.67
N ILE A 283 -17.21 26.86 -44.87
CA ILE A 283 -16.86 26.11 -46.07
C ILE A 283 -15.87 24.99 -45.74
N HIS A 284 -16.00 23.85 -46.41
CA HIS A 284 -15.00 22.79 -46.36
C HIS A 284 -14.03 22.96 -47.53
N THR A 285 -12.74 23.14 -47.25
CA THR A 285 -11.72 23.42 -48.27
C THR A 285 -10.38 22.75 -47.92
N ASN A 286 -9.51 22.57 -48.92
CA ASN A 286 -8.12 22.19 -48.70
C ASN A 286 -7.20 23.41 -48.53
N ASN A 287 -7.69 24.61 -48.85
CA ASN A 287 -6.90 25.84 -48.89
C ASN A 287 -7.64 26.97 -48.13
N PRO A 288 -7.76 26.87 -46.79
CA PRO A 288 -8.45 27.87 -45.97
C PRO A 288 -7.93 29.29 -46.18
N GLY A 289 -6.62 29.45 -46.44
CA GLY A 289 -5.99 30.75 -46.69
C GLY A 289 -6.60 31.52 -47.86
N ILE A 290 -6.92 30.84 -48.98
CA ILE A 290 -7.52 31.48 -50.16
C ILE A 290 -8.92 32.01 -49.83
N ILE A 291 -9.70 31.25 -49.05
CA ILE A 291 -11.04 31.67 -48.63
C ILE A 291 -10.96 32.90 -47.73
N LEU A 292 -10.04 32.90 -46.76
CA LEU A 292 -9.84 34.03 -45.85
C LEU A 292 -9.35 35.27 -46.61
N GLU A 293 -8.52 35.11 -47.64
CA GLU A 293 -8.05 36.23 -48.47
C GLU A 293 -9.19 36.87 -49.28
N ILE A 294 -10.05 36.03 -49.89
CA ILE A 294 -11.26 36.50 -50.59
C ILE A 294 -12.20 37.23 -49.61
N ALA A 295 -12.35 36.72 -48.39
CA ALA A 295 -13.22 37.31 -47.37
C ALA A 295 -12.66 38.63 -46.80
N CYS A 296 -11.34 38.73 -46.60
CA CYS A 296 -10.65 39.93 -46.14
C CYS A 296 -10.87 41.13 -47.10
N ALA A 297 -10.99 40.87 -48.40
CA ALA A 297 -11.29 41.90 -49.39
C ALA A 297 -12.70 42.52 -49.23
N LEU A 298 -13.61 41.84 -48.51
CA LEU A 298 -14.98 42.27 -48.28
C LEU A 298 -15.18 42.91 -46.89
N GLY A 299 -14.26 42.73 -45.95
CA GLY A 299 -14.32 43.32 -44.62
C GLY A 299 -13.33 42.66 -43.64
N SER A 300 -13.19 43.24 -42.44
CA SER A 300 -12.36 42.62 -41.39
C SER A 300 -12.96 41.31 -40.90
N LEU A 301 -12.11 40.31 -40.66
CA LEU A 301 -12.54 38.98 -40.22
C LEU A 301 -12.49 38.86 -38.68
N SER A 302 -13.50 38.24 -38.11
CA SER A 302 -13.59 37.85 -36.70
C SER A 302 -14.00 36.38 -36.57
N ASN A 303 -13.74 35.79 -35.40
CA ASN A 303 -14.12 34.40 -35.08
C ASN A 303 -13.65 33.36 -36.12
N MET A 304 -12.41 33.48 -36.59
CA MET A 304 -11.82 32.55 -37.56
C MET A 304 -11.48 31.22 -36.88
N LYS A 305 -11.98 30.13 -37.45
CA LYS A 305 -11.78 28.75 -37.01
C LYS A 305 -11.41 27.91 -38.22
N ILE A 306 -10.27 27.22 -38.17
CA ILE A 306 -9.85 26.26 -39.19
C ILE A 306 -9.62 24.93 -38.49
N GLU A 307 -10.44 23.94 -38.78
CA GLU A 307 -10.37 22.61 -38.18
C GLU A 307 -10.10 21.56 -39.24
N ASN A 308 -9.06 20.73 -39.03
CA ASN A 308 -8.81 19.60 -39.90
C ASN A 308 -9.84 18.50 -39.60
N MET A 309 -10.82 18.32 -40.48
CA MET A 309 -11.90 17.34 -40.35
C MET A 309 -11.38 15.89 -40.42
N GLU A 310 -10.27 15.65 -41.13
CA GLU A 310 -9.62 14.34 -41.15
C GLU A 310 -9.04 14.02 -39.77
N ILE A 311 -8.38 14.97 -39.10
CA ILE A 311 -7.89 14.83 -37.71
C ILE A 311 -9.03 14.85 -36.69
N GLN A 312 -10.12 15.57 -36.90
CA GLN A 312 -11.28 15.55 -36.00
C GLN A 312 -12.02 14.20 -36.08
N HIS A 313 -12.09 13.62 -37.30
CA HIS A 313 -12.64 12.30 -37.55
C HIS A 313 -11.68 11.16 -37.16
N HIS A 314 -10.37 11.36 -37.32
CA HIS A 314 -9.33 10.47 -36.82
C HIS A 314 -9.22 10.54 -35.30
N ASN A 315 -9.19 11.70 -34.65
CA ASN A 315 -9.17 11.82 -33.18
C ASN A 315 -10.38 11.12 -32.56
N ASN A 316 -11.59 11.29 -33.12
CA ASN A 316 -12.78 10.54 -32.69
C ASN A 316 -12.70 9.01 -32.97
N LYS A 317 -11.80 8.54 -33.84
CA LYS A 317 -11.50 7.11 -34.08
C LYS A 317 -10.20 6.61 -33.40
N LEU A 318 -9.28 7.49 -33.03
CA LEU A 318 -7.91 7.23 -32.54
C LEU A 318 -7.84 7.09 -31.02
N PHE A 319 -8.85 7.52 -30.27
CA PHE A 319 -8.95 7.25 -28.83
C PHE A 319 -8.98 5.74 -28.47
N LYS A 320 -8.88 4.82 -29.44
CA LYS A 320 -8.80 3.37 -29.20
C LYS A 320 -7.40 2.77 -29.32
N GLU A 321 -6.57 3.25 -30.24
CA GLU A 321 -5.21 2.71 -30.38
C GLU A 321 -4.22 3.46 -29.49
N GLU A 322 -4.40 4.78 -29.32
CA GLU A 322 -3.59 5.57 -28.40
C GLU A 322 -3.81 5.19 -26.94
N ASP A 323 -5.04 4.99 -26.45
CA ASP A 323 -5.24 4.58 -25.03
C ASP A 323 -4.68 3.17 -24.73
N TYR A 324 -4.83 2.19 -25.64
CA TYR A 324 -4.23 0.86 -25.43
C TYR A 324 -2.69 0.88 -25.54
N THR A 325 -2.11 1.75 -26.38
CA THR A 325 -0.65 1.93 -26.45
C THR A 325 -0.09 2.83 -25.35
N LEU A 326 -0.82 3.85 -24.87
CA LEU A 326 -0.49 4.71 -23.73
C LEU A 326 -0.58 3.94 -22.40
N VAL A 327 -1.60 3.10 -22.21
CA VAL A 327 -1.68 2.18 -21.05
C VAL A 327 -0.55 1.17 -21.06
N GLN A 328 -0.13 0.68 -22.25
CA GLN A 328 1.09 -0.13 -22.36
C GLN A 328 2.38 0.65 -22.05
N GLN A 329 2.44 1.95 -22.33
CA GLN A 329 3.59 2.80 -22.00
C GLN A 329 3.66 3.18 -20.51
N ASN A 330 2.51 3.23 -19.82
CA ASN A 330 2.41 3.62 -18.42
C ASN A 330 2.55 2.47 -17.42
N ILE A 331 2.58 1.22 -17.86
CA ILE A 331 2.80 0.06 -17.00
C ILE A 331 4.21 -0.51 -17.24
N LEU A 332 5.02 -0.55 -16.19
CA LEU A 332 6.35 -1.16 -16.23
C LEU A 332 6.33 -2.44 -15.40
N ILE A 333 6.91 -3.53 -15.92
CA ILE A 333 6.88 -4.86 -15.31
C ILE A 333 8.30 -5.42 -15.18
N ARG A 334 8.58 -6.04 -14.03
CA ARG A 334 9.81 -6.78 -13.74
C ARG A 334 9.45 -8.10 -13.03
N ASN A 335 8.98 -9.08 -13.80
CA ASN A 335 8.43 -10.34 -13.27
C ASN A 335 9.44 -11.22 -12.51
N GLU A 336 10.74 -10.98 -12.64
CA GLU A 336 11.76 -11.60 -11.76
C GLU A 336 11.54 -11.28 -10.26
N ASN A 337 10.90 -10.14 -9.95
CA ASN A 337 10.55 -9.75 -8.59
C ASN A 337 9.22 -10.34 -8.09
N ALA A 338 8.52 -11.14 -8.91
CA ALA A 338 7.15 -11.59 -8.63
C ALA A 338 7.06 -12.86 -7.76
N ARG A 339 8.10 -13.22 -7.00
CA ARG A 339 8.17 -14.47 -6.23
C ARG A 339 8.67 -14.25 -4.80
N PRO A 340 8.00 -14.81 -3.76
CA PRO A 340 6.75 -15.59 -3.81
C PRO A 340 5.48 -14.71 -3.95
N ILE A 341 5.59 -13.40 -3.71
CA ILE A 341 4.51 -12.41 -3.80
C ILE A 341 4.94 -11.31 -4.76
N GLY A 342 4.05 -10.88 -5.67
CA GLY A 342 4.29 -9.74 -6.56
C GLY A 342 3.77 -8.44 -5.97
N TYR A 343 4.64 -7.44 -5.81
CA TYR A 343 4.23 -6.09 -5.41
C TYR A 343 3.92 -5.24 -6.64
N PHE A 344 2.73 -4.66 -6.69
CA PHE A 344 2.26 -3.76 -7.74
C PHE A 344 2.03 -2.36 -7.15
N ALA A 345 2.82 -1.37 -7.55
CA ALA A 345 2.72 -0.03 -6.99
C ALA A 345 2.23 0.99 -8.02
N ILE A 346 1.41 1.94 -7.58
CA ILE A 346 1.02 3.08 -8.41
C ILE A 346 1.92 4.28 -8.04
N VAL A 347 2.51 4.94 -9.03
CA VAL A 347 3.59 5.93 -8.85
C VAL A 347 3.43 7.15 -9.75
N ASP A 348 3.81 8.35 -9.28
CA ASP A 348 3.60 9.60 -10.04
C ASP A 348 4.38 9.66 -11.36
N THR A 349 5.60 9.15 -11.39
CA THR A 349 6.53 9.33 -12.52
C THR A 349 7.21 8.03 -12.90
N LYS A 350 7.72 8.00 -14.14
CA LYS A 350 8.54 6.89 -14.64
C LYS A 350 9.81 6.72 -13.80
N GLU A 351 10.49 7.82 -13.46
CA GLU A 351 11.69 7.80 -12.63
C GLU A 351 11.44 7.14 -11.26
N MET A 352 10.32 7.47 -10.61
CA MET A 352 9.93 6.82 -9.37
C MET A 352 9.60 5.34 -9.58
N GLY A 353 8.94 5.01 -10.70
CA GLY A 353 8.65 3.63 -11.09
C GLY A 353 9.91 2.76 -11.19
N GLU A 354 10.97 3.26 -11.83
CA GLU A 354 12.25 2.54 -11.92
C GLU A 354 12.88 2.31 -10.53
N ILE A 355 12.80 3.29 -9.62
CA ILE A 355 13.26 3.13 -8.24
C ILE A 355 12.50 1.99 -7.54
N PHE A 356 11.17 1.98 -7.66
CA PHE A 356 10.31 0.93 -7.09
C PHE A 356 10.65 -0.46 -7.64
N LEU A 357 10.86 -0.58 -8.95
CA LEU A 357 11.27 -1.85 -9.58
C LEU A 357 12.64 -2.31 -9.07
N ASN A 358 13.59 -1.38 -8.88
CA ASN A 358 14.93 -1.69 -8.40
C ASN A 358 14.96 -2.15 -6.94
N ILE A 359 14.10 -1.62 -6.07
CA ILE A 359 13.98 -2.09 -4.68
C ILE A 359 13.12 -3.36 -4.54
N GLY A 360 12.49 -3.81 -5.63
CA GLY A 360 11.88 -5.13 -5.69
C GLY A 360 10.38 -5.17 -5.97
N ALA A 361 9.77 -4.11 -6.51
CA ALA A 361 8.41 -4.18 -7.07
C ALA A 361 8.39 -5.08 -8.32
N ALA A 362 7.30 -5.83 -8.49
CA ALA A 362 7.10 -6.68 -9.66
C ALA A 362 6.45 -5.91 -10.82
N GLY A 363 5.67 -4.87 -10.52
CA GLY A 363 5.17 -3.96 -11.53
C GLY A 363 4.84 -2.60 -10.94
N VAL A 364 4.81 -1.60 -11.80
CA VAL A 364 4.39 -0.24 -11.46
C VAL A 364 3.45 0.30 -12.53
N LEU A 365 2.45 1.06 -12.09
CA LEU A 365 1.56 1.84 -12.95
C LEU A 365 1.84 3.33 -12.72
N ILE A 366 2.21 4.02 -13.80
CA ILE A 366 2.43 5.45 -13.78
C ILE A 366 1.05 6.13 -13.74
N GLY A 367 0.77 6.77 -12.62
CA GLY A 367 -0.51 7.36 -12.24
C GLY A 367 -0.42 7.77 -10.78
N GLY A 368 -1.03 8.87 -10.39
CA GLY A 368 -0.76 9.44 -9.06
C GLY A 368 -1.50 10.72 -8.78
N GLN A 369 -0.85 11.66 -8.08
CA GLN A 369 -1.52 12.83 -7.47
C GLN A 369 -2.37 13.65 -8.47
N THR A 370 -1.94 13.77 -9.72
CA THR A 370 -2.64 14.57 -10.75
C THR A 370 -3.31 13.76 -11.86
N ASN A 371 -3.09 12.45 -11.91
CA ASN A 371 -3.66 11.57 -12.92
C ASN A 371 -4.01 10.23 -12.28
N ASN A 372 -5.18 10.18 -11.65
CA ASN A 372 -5.65 8.97 -10.98
C ASN A 372 -5.99 7.89 -12.03
N PRO A 373 -5.34 6.71 -11.98
CA PRO A 373 -5.61 5.62 -12.89
C PRO A 373 -7.04 5.08 -12.69
N SER A 374 -7.59 4.52 -13.75
CA SER A 374 -8.89 3.86 -13.73
C SER A 374 -8.80 2.44 -13.18
N VAL A 375 -9.95 1.86 -12.87
CA VAL A 375 -10.08 0.43 -12.52
C VAL A 375 -9.48 -0.45 -13.63
N ALA A 376 -9.72 -0.13 -14.90
CA ALA A 376 -9.16 -0.86 -16.03
C ALA A 376 -7.63 -0.84 -16.08
N ASP A 377 -7.02 0.31 -15.81
CA ASP A 377 -5.55 0.47 -15.82
C ASP A 377 -4.89 -0.42 -14.75
N ILE A 378 -5.49 -0.47 -13.56
CA ILE A 378 -5.02 -1.27 -12.44
C ILE A 378 -5.20 -2.77 -12.72
N GLU A 379 -6.37 -3.17 -13.24
CA GLU A 379 -6.62 -4.57 -13.63
C GLU A 379 -5.60 -5.06 -14.67
N GLU A 380 -5.30 -4.24 -15.68
CA GLU A 380 -4.36 -4.59 -16.73
C GLU A 380 -2.94 -4.79 -16.17
N GLY A 381 -2.52 -3.94 -15.24
CA GLY A 381 -1.25 -4.10 -14.54
C GLY A 381 -1.19 -5.40 -13.72
N ILE A 382 -2.25 -5.73 -12.98
CA ILE A 382 -2.36 -6.98 -12.20
C ILE A 382 -2.30 -8.21 -13.13
N LYS A 383 -2.97 -8.16 -14.28
CA LYS A 383 -3.00 -9.27 -15.26
C LYS A 383 -1.60 -9.62 -15.76
N LYS A 384 -0.75 -8.62 -16.00
CA LYS A 384 0.63 -8.79 -16.52
C LYS A 384 1.66 -9.40 -15.55
N LEU A 385 1.34 -9.52 -14.26
CA LEU A 385 2.29 -10.04 -13.26
C LEU A 385 2.36 -11.56 -13.18
N ASP A 386 3.57 -12.13 -13.16
CA ASP A 386 3.82 -13.57 -13.01
C ASP A 386 3.77 -14.03 -11.54
N ALA A 387 2.77 -13.58 -10.78
CA ALA A 387 2.51 -13.98 -9.40
C ALA A 387 1.04 -14.39 -9.22
N GLN A 388 0.79 -15.42 -8.40
CA GLN A 388 -0.56 -15.76 -7.96
C GLN A 388 -1.03 -14.89 -6.80
N LYS A 389 -0.10 -14.49 -5.92
CA LYS A 389 -0.34 -13.57 -4.81
C LYS A 389 0.21 -12.20 -5.15
N ILE A 390 -0.65 -11.18 -5.16
CA ILE A 390 -0.28 -9.82 -5.52
C ILE A 390 -0.67 -8.86 -4.40
N ILE A 391 0.24 -7.96 -4.06
CA ILE A 391 -0.02 -6.85 -3.15
C ILE A 391 -0.04 -5.56 -3.97
N VAL A 392 -1.18 -4.88 -3.97
CA VAL A 392 -1.35 -3.58 -4.62
C VAL A 392 -1.10 -2.46 -3.61
N LEU A 393 -0.26 -1.51 -3.97
CA LEU A 393 0.10 -0.32 -3.21
C LEU A 393 -0.41 0.93 -3.95
N PRO A 394 -1.59 1.46 -3.59
CA PRO A 394 -2.20 2.59 -4.28
C PRO A 394 -1.40 3.90 -4.19
N ASN A 395 -0.60 4.06 -3.12
CA ASN A 395 0.21 5.23 -2.80
C ASN A 395 -0.50 6.60 -2.84
N ASN A 396 -1.82 6.60 -2.96
CA ASN A 396 -2.67 7.77 -3.01
C ASN A 396 -4.07 7.38 -2.51
N LYS A 397 -4.60 8.17 -1.58
CA LYS A 397 -5.94 7.97 -1.01
C LYS A 397 -7.07 7.93 -2.07
N ASN A 398 -6.92 8.64 -3.18
CA ASN A 398 -7.92 8.72 -4.26
C ASN A 398 -7.94 7.46 -5.15
N ILE A 399 -6.92 6.61 -5.06
CA ILE A 399 -6.74 5.41 -5.90
C ILE A 399 -7.20 4.13 -5.15
N ILE A 400 -7.28 4.17 -3.81
CA ILE A 400 -7.62 3.02 -2.96
C ILE A 400 -8.91 2.34 -3.41
N SER A 401 -9.97 3.12 -3.68
CA SER A 401 -11.27 2.57 -4.07
C SER A 401 -11.21 1.87 -5.42
N ALA A 402 -10.56 2.47 -6.42
CA ALA A 402 -10.34 1.86 -7.73
C ALA A 402 -9.49 0.58 -7.63
N ALA A 403 -8.45 0.60 -6.80
CA ALA A 403 -7.60 -0.56 -6.55
C ALA A 403 -8.36 -1.72 -5.89
N LYS A 404 -9.27 -1.44 -4.94
CA LYS A 404 -10.13 -2.46 -4.31
C LYS A 404 -11.08 -3.10 -5.32
N ILE A 405 -11.73 -2.29 -6.16
CA ILE A 405 -12.61 -2.79 -7.23
C ILE A 405 -11.82 -3.68 -8.20
N ALA A 406 -10.63 -3.25 -8.63
CA ALA A 406 -9.76 -4.04 -9.50
C ALA A 406 -9.29 -5.35 -8.85
N ALA A 407 -9.03 -5.32 -7.54
CA ALA A 407 -8.64 -6.51 -6.77
C ALA A 407 -9.77 -7.53 -6.66
N GLU A 408 -11.00 -7.09 -6.36
CA GLU A 408 -12.19 -7.96 -6.25
C GLU A 408 -12.55 -8.67 -7.56
N ARG A 409 -12.24 -8.03 -8.71
CA ARG A 409 -12.50 -8.57 -10.05
C ARG A 409 -11.38 -9.47 -10.58
N SER A 410 -10.21 -9.45 -9.95
CA SER A 410 -9.07 -10.24 -10.38
C SER A 410 -9.30 -11.73 -10.15
N ASN A 411 -8.78 -12.56 -11.06
CA ASN A 411 -8.73 -14.02 -10.89
C ASN A 411 -7.51 -14.49 -10.06
N LYS A 412 -6.67 -13.56 -9.60
CA LYS A 412 -5.50 -13.80 -8.74
C LYS A 412 -5.81 -13.44 -7.30
N GLU A 413 -5.00 -13.92 -6.35
CA GLU A 413 -5.11 -13.54 -4.94
C GLU A 413 -4.52 -12.13 -4.75
N VAL A 414 -5.36 -11.10 -4.87
CA VAL A 414 -4.95 -9.69 -4.78
C VAL A 414 -5.34 -9.11 -3.42
N THR A 415 -4.37 -8.55 -2.70
CA THR A 415 -4.60 -7.77 -1.47
C THR A 415 -4.20 -6.32 -1.71
N VAL A 416 -5.07 -5.38 -1.37
CA VAL A 416 -4.77 -3.94 -1.41
C VAL A 416 -4.30 -3.49 -0.03
N LEU A 417 -3.07 -2.99 0.07
CA LEU A 417 -2.61 -2.28 1.28
C LEU A 417 -2.86 -0.79 1.08
N GLU A 418 -3.60 -0.17 1.99
CA GLU A 418 -4.07 1.22 1.88
C GLU A 418 -2.98 2.28 2.14
N THR A 419 -1.86 2.20 1.42
CA THR A 419 -0.84 3.24 1.36
C THR A 419 -1.41 4.53 0.80
N LYS A 420 -1.10 5.65 1.44
CA LYS A 420 -1.69 6.98 1.15
C LYS A 420 -0.69 7.95 0.54
N SER A 421 0.59 7.64 0.57
CA SER A 421 1.64 8.41 -0.08
C SER A 421 2.62 7.51 -0.84
N MET A 422 3.35 8.12 -1.77
CA MET A 422 4.39 7.46 -2.57
C MET A 422 5.43 6.77 -1.68
N LEU A 423 5.94 7.46 -0.66
CA LEU A 423 7.05 6.92 0.14
C LEU A 423 6.60 5.87 1.16
N GLU A 424 5.31 5.77 1.50
CA GLU A 424 4.78 4.62 2.26
C GLU A 424 4.90 3.32 1.46
N GLY A 425 4.54 3.33 0.17
CA GLY A 425 4.71 2.17 -0.70
C GLY A 425 6.17 1.79 -0.91
N HIS A 426 7.04 2.80 -1.07
CA HIS A 426 8.49 2.59 -1.13
C HIS A 426 9.01 1.90 0.13
N TYR A 427 8.60 2.38 1.31
CA TYR A 427 8.99 1.78 2.59
C TYR A 427 8.52 0.32 2.72
N LEU A 428 7.29 0.00 2.29
CA LEU A 428 6.79 -1.37 2.30
C LEU A 428 7.62 -2.31 1.43
N ILE A 429 7.95 -1.91 0.19
CA ILE A 429 8.73 -2.75 -0.72
C ILE A 429 10.17 -2.90 -0.24
N LYS A 430 10.80 -1.81 0.25
CA LYS A 430 12.16 -1.85 0.83
C LYS A 430 12.26 -2.83 2.00
N ASN A 431 11.16 -3.04 2.73
CA ASN A 431 11.09 -3.92 3.90
C ASN A 431 10.30 -5.22 3.64
N LYS A 432 10.13 -5.64 2.38
CA LYS A 432 9.32 -6.81 2.01
C LYS A 432 9.79 -8.15 2.59
N ASP A 433 11.05 -8.24 3.02
CA ASP A 433 11.62 -9.43 3.66
C ASP A 433 11.22 -9.56 5.15
N LEU A 434 10.60 -8.52 5.72
CA LEU A 434 10.04 -8.54 7.07
C LEU A 434 8.58 -9.05 7.06
N LYS A 435 8.08 -9.45 8.24
CA LYS A 435 6.65 -9.79 8.40
C LYS A 435 5.80 -8.57 8.07
N ILE A 436 4.83 -8.73 7.17
CA ILE A 436 4.05 -7.62 6.63
C ILE A 436 3.29 -6.86 7.72
N GLU A 437 2.77 -7.57 8.72
CA GLU A 437 2.06 -6.99 9.85
C GLU A 437 2.98 -6.04 10.64
N SER A 438 4.25 -6.43 10.84
CA SER A 438 5.24 -5.60 11.50
C SER A 438 5.55 -4.33 10.70
N VAL A 439 5.63 -4.43 9.36
CA VAL A 439 5.90 -3.27 8.51
C VAL A 439 4.71 -2.31 8.50
N ILE A 440 3.48 -2.85 8.46
CA ILE A 440 2.25 -2.05 8.54
C ILE A 440 2.15 -1.32 9.90
N GLU A 441 2.49 -1.98 11.01
CA GLU A 441 2.54 -1.30 12.32
C GLU A 441 3.52 -0.12 12.30
N HIS A 442 4.68 -0.27 11.65
CA HIS A 442 5.68 0.81 11.55
C HIS A 442 5.24 1.98 10.67
N LEU A 443 4.37 1.78 9.68
CA LEU A 443 3.79 2.89 8.91
C LEU A 443 3.09 3.92 9.80
N SER A 444 2.49 3.47 10.92
CA SER A 444 1.80 4.37 11.87
C SER A 444 2.75 5.20 12.74
N VAL A 445 4.00 4.76 12.88
CA VAL A 445 5.05 5.42 13.68
C VAL A 445 5.88 6.37 12.80
N ASN A 446 6.02 6.03 11.52
CA ASN A 446 6.70 6.85 10.53
C ASN A 446 5.90 8.09 10.16
N THR A 447 6.57 9.06 9.56
CA THR A 447 5.94 10.31 9.11
C THR A 447 6.19 10.52 7.63
N SER A 448 5.11 10.61 6.85
CA SER A 448 5.14 11.02 5.46
C SER A 448 4.83 12.51 5.36
N ILE A 449 5.62 13.26 4.61
CA ILE A 449 5.46 14.70 4.37
C ILE A 449 5.53 14.97 2.88
N GLU A 450 4.57 15.70 2.34
CA GLU A 450 4.55 16.15 0.95
C GLU A 450 4.54 17.67 0.92
N ILE A 451 5.46 18.28 0.16
CA ILE A 451 5.59 19.75 0.07
C ILE A 451 5.17 20.20 -1.32
N THR A 452 4.18 21.10 -1.39
CA THR A 452 3.68 21.70 -2.64
C THR A 452 3.35 23.18 -2.44
N LYS A 453 2.91 23.87 -3.50
CA LYS A 453 2.45 25.26 -3.46
C LYS A 453 0.93 25.31 -3.45
N ALA A 454 0.38 26.22 -2.66
CA ALA A 454 -1.05 26.49 -2.64
C ALA A 454 -1.50 27.13 -3.96
N VAL A 455 -2.53 26.57 -4.60
CA VAL A 455 -3.06 27.10 -5.88
C VAL A 455 -4.17 28.15 -5.70
N ARG A 456 -4.69 28.29 -4.47
CA ARG A 456 -5.77 29.22 -4.11
C ARG A 456 -5.67 29.67 -2.66
N ASP A 457 -6.36 30.76 -2.35
CA ASP A 457 -6.61 31.17 -0.97
C ASP A 457 -7.71 30.28 -0.38
N THR A 458 -7.52 29.79 0.84
CA THR A 458 -8.53 29.02 1.56
C THR A 458 -8.19 28.93 3.04
N ARG A 459 -9.12 28.40 3.84
CA ARG A 459 -8.87 28.01 5.22
C ARG A 459 -9.07 26.51 5.34
N VAL A 460 -8.06 25.81 5.88
CA VAL A 460 -8.16 24.38 6.17
C VAL A 460 -7.92 24.18 7.66
N ASP A 461 -8.95 23.67 8.33
CA ASP A 461 -9.02 23.58 9.79
C ASP A 461 -8.80 24.99 10.43
N ASN A 462 -7.61 25.25 10.99
CA ASN A 462 -7.25 26.55 11.60
C ASN A 462 -6.12 27.28 10.87
N LEU A 463 -5.68 26.77 9.72
CA LEU A 463 -4.59 27.36 8.94
C LEU A 463 -5.18 28.21 7.82
N GLU A 464 -4.79 29.48 7.80
CA GLU A 464 -5.02 30.37 6.67
C GLU A 464 -3.98 30.07 5.59
N ILE A 465 -4.45 29.67 4.42
CA ILE A 465 -3.61 29.26 3.29
C ILE A 465 -3.77 30.33 2.22
N VAL A 466 -2.65 30.97 1.89
CA VAL A 466 -2.58 31.99 0.84
C VAL A 466 -2.00 31.37 -0.42
N LYS A 467 -2.60 31.69 -1.56
CA LYS A 467 -2.14 31.26 -2.89
C LYS A 467 -0.67 31.60 -3.08
N GLY A 468 0.10 30.64 -3.58
CA GLY A 468 1.54 30.75 -3.80
C GLY A 468 2.42 30.38 -2.60
N ASN A 469 1.87 30.35 -1.38
CA ASN A 469 2.60 29.84 -0.22
C ASN A 469 2.90 28.34 -0.37
N TYR A 470 3.97 27.88 0.27
CA TYR A 470 4.28 26.47 0.41
C TYR A 470 3.44 25.85 1.52
N ILE A 471 2.93 24.66 1.27
CA ILE A 471 2.16 23.86 2.23
C ILE A 471 2.83 22.52 2.44
N ALA A 472 2.81 22.05 3.69
CA ALA A 472 3.25 20.70 4.04
C ALA A 472 2.05 19.84 4.43
N ILE A 473 1.88 18.74 3.70
CA ILE A 473 0.89 17.71 3.95
C ILE A 473 1.59 16.61 4.74
N VAL A 474 1.27 16.50 6.03
CA VAL A 474 1.86 15.52 6.93
C VAL A 474 0.84 14.41 7.20
N ASN A 475 1.19 13.17 6.86
CA ASN A 475 0.33 11.99 6.96
C ASN A 475 -1.05 12.24 6.31
N GLY A 476 -1.06 12.85 5.13
CA GLY A 476 -2.27 13.15 4.34
C GLY A 476 -3.10 14.35 4.82
N LYS A 477 -2.62 15.14 5.80
CA LYS A 477 -3.30 16.34 6.31
C LYS A 477 -2.40 17.57 6.19
N ILE A 478 -2.94 18.68 5.73
CA ILE A 478 -2.21 19.96 5.74
C ILE A 478 -1.95 20.36 7.19
N LYS A 479 -0.67 20.51 7.55
CA LYS A 479 -0.25 20.82 8.93
C LYS A 479 0.54 22.10 9.06
N GLU A 480 1.26 22.50 8.02
CA GLU A 480 2.09 23.70 8.02
C GLU A 480 1.90 24.45 6.70
N THR A 481 2.03 25.77 6.76
CA THR A 481 2.02 26.66 5.60
C THR A 481 3.02 27.79 5.84
N ASN A 482 3.73 28.21 4.80
CA ASN A 482 4.68 29.31 4.87
C ASN A 482 4.87 29.99 3.51
N SER A 483 5.13 31.30 3.50
CA SER A 483 5.43 32.02 2.25
C SER A 483 6.78 31.63 1.65
N SER A 484 7.72 31.14 2.46
CA SER A 484 9.04 30.67 2.02
C SER A 484 9.23 29.17 2.24
N LEU A 485 9.84 28.51 1.26
CA LEU A 485 10.21 27.09 1.33
C LEU A 485 11.24 26.83 2.43
N GLN A 486 12.20 27.75 2.60
CA GLN A 486 13.23 27.64 3.63
C GLN A 486 12.62 27.62 5.03
N SER A 487 11.74 28.58 5.32
CA SER A 487 11.07 28.68 6.62
C SER A 487 10.20 27.45 6.88
N LEU A 488 9.52 26.92 5.85
CA LEU A 488 8.77 25.68 5.95
C LEU A 488 9.69 24.50 6.31
N ILE A 489 10.81 24.31 5.60
CA ILE A 489 11.77 23.23 5.88
C ILE A 489 12.30 23.32 7.32
N LEU A 490 12.67 24.50 7.81
CA LEU A 490 13.13 24.68 9.19
C LEU A 490 12.05 24.34 10.22
N THR A 491 10.80 24.71 9.96
CA THR A 491 9.65 24.31 10.80
C THR A 491 9.48 22.79 10.79
N LEU A 492 9.58 22.14 9.63
CA LEU A 492 9.46 20.69 9.52
C LEU A 492 10.59 19.95 10.25
N LYS A 493 11.86 20.38 10.08
CA LYS A 493 13.02 19.82 10.79
C LYS A 493 12.83 19.90 12.30
N SER A 494 12.49 21.09 12.82
CA SER A 494 12.34 21.29 14.27
C SER A 494 11.18 20.53 14.90
N LYS A 495 10.11 20.27 14.14
CA LYS A 495 8.89 19.63 14.65
C LYS A 495 8.88 18.11 14.49
N TYR A 496 9.48 17.59 13.41
CA TYR A 496 9.34 16.18 13.02
C TYR A 496 10.64 15.38 13.11
N LEU A 497 11.82 16.01 13.12
CA LEU A 497 13.05 15.31 13.44
C LEU A 497 13.22 15.27 14.96
N THR A 498 13.26 14.06 15.50
CA THR A 498 13.33 13.81 16.94
C THR A 498 14.53 12.92 17.27
N GLU A 499 14.81 12.71 18.55
CA GLU A 499 15.81 11.72 18.99
C GLU A 499 15.49 10.27 18.58
N ASN A 500 14.25 10.01 18.19
CA ASN A 500 13.80 8.69 17.72
C ASN A 500 13.89 8.55 16.20
N THR A 501 14.25 9.59 15.46
CA THR A 501 14.37 9.52 14.01
C THR A 501 15.57 8.67 13.62
N LEU A 502 15.36 7.72 12.70
CA LEU A 502 16.37 6.76 12.24
C LEU A 502 16.85 7.06 10.82
N ASN A 503 15.94 7.47 9.95
CA ASN A 503 16.21 7.76 8.55
C ASN A 503 15.29 8.86 8.02
N VAL A 504 15.79 9.67 7.11
CA VAL A 504 15.03 10.64 6.33
C VAL A 504 15.29 10.36 4.86
N LEU A 505 14.26 9.88 4.16
CA LEU A 505 14.27 9.69 2.72
C LEU A 505 13.61 10.88 2.04
N VAL A 506 14.29 11.52 1.10
CA VAL A 506 13.79 12.68 0.35
C VAL A 506 13.71 12.37 -1.14
N SER A 507 12.52 12.53 -1.70
CA SER A 507 12.23 12.47 -3.14
C SER A 507 12.24 13.88 -3.74
N LEU A 508 13.10 14.11 -4.72
CA LEU A 508 13.29 15.41 -5.38
C LEU A 508 12.33 15.57 -6.56
N GLY A 509 11.59 16.68 -6.56
CA GLY A 509 10.71 17.08 -7.66
C GLY A 509 11.46 17.65 -8.86
N LYS A 510 10.72 17.96 -9.94
CA LYS A 510 11.30 18.44 -11.21
C LYS A 510 11.99 19.80 -11.08
N ASN A 511 11.44 20.67 -10.23
CA ASN A 511 11.89 22.05 -10.03
C ASN A 511 12.38 22.26 -8.60
N VAL A 512 13.31 21.42 -8.13
CA VAL A 512 13.90 21.57 -6.80
C VAL A 512 14.84 22.76 -6.71
N ASP A 513 14.86 23.36 -5.52
CA ASP A 513 15.82 24.38 -5.14
C ASP A 513 17.05 23.69 -4.53
N GLU A 514 18.22 23.86 -5.17
CA GLU A 514 19.46 23.20 -4.76
C GLU A 514 19.91 23.62 -3.36
N GLU A 515 19.75 24.90 -2.99
CA GLU A 515 20.11 25.40 -1.67
C GLU A 515 19.22 24.76 -0.60
N MET A 516 17.92 24.63 -0.89
CA MET A 516 16.97 23.99 0.02
C MET A 516 17.19 22.48 0.13
N THR A 517 17.69 21.84 -0.92
CA THR A 517 18.06 20.42 -0.88
C THR A 517 19.26 20.20 0.05
N VAL A 518 20.25 21.09 0.01
CA VAL A 518 21.38 21.07 0.96
C VAL A 518 20.90 21.29 2.40
N GLU A 519 19.97 22.21 2.63
CA GLU A 519 19.39 22.44 3.96
C GLU A 519 18.64 21.21 4.50
N LEU A 520 17.92 20.46 3.64
CA LEU A 520 17.26 19.21 4.03
C LEU A 520 18.24 18.10 4.42
N LYS A 521 19.41 18.08 3.78
CA LYS A 521 20.49 17.11 4.04
C LYS A 521 21.18 17.34 5.38
N ASP A 522 21.15 18.55 5.91
CA ASP A 522 21.67 18.89 7.23
C ASP A 522 20.76 18.32 8.35
N VAL A 523 20.91 17.02 8.61
CA VAL A 523 20.20 16.32 9.68
C VAL A 523 21.09 16.10 10.91
N PRO A 524 20.53 16.05 12.13
CA PRO A 524 21.28 15.73 13.34
C PRO A 524 22.13 14.46 13.23
N GLN A 525 23.26 14.44 13.93
CA GLN A 525 24.19 13.30 13.92
C GLN A 525 23.50 12.00 14.35
N GLY A 526 23.71 10.93 13.57
CA GLY A 526 23.13 9.61 13.82
C GLY A 526 21.85 9.31 13.02
N ILE A 527 21.23 10.32 12.42
CA ILE A 527 20.12 10.14 11.47
C ILE A 527 20.69 9.82 10.09
N ARG A 528 20.19 8.75 9.46
CA ARG A 528 20.50 8.45 8.06
C ARG A 528 19.73 9.40 7.13
N TYR A 529 20.35 9.76 6.02
CA TYR A 529 19.73 10.60 5.00
C TYR A 529 19.91 9.95 3.63
N GLU A 530 18.81 9.77 2.92
CA GLU A 530 18.76 9.17 1.58
C GLU A 530 18.04 10.13 0.63
N GLU A 531 18.54 10.29 -0.59
CA GLU A 531 17.95 11.14 -1.62
C GLU A 531 17.61 10.30 -2.85
N ILE A 532 16.43 10.50 -3.44
CA ILE A 532 16.04 9.90 -4.70
C ILE A 532 15.49 10.97 -5.65
N ASN A 533 15.94 10.96 -6.91
CA ASN A 533 15.48 11.91 -7.90
C ASN A 533 14.32 11.31 -8.70
N CYS A 534 13.10 11.75 -8.38
CA CYS A 534 11.87 11.22 -8.96
C CYS A 534 11.20 12.19 -9.94
N LYS A 535 11.64 13.46 -9.98
CA LYS A 535 11.14 14.50 -10.88
C LYS A 535 9.61 14.67 -10.88
N GLN A 536 8.96 14.46 -9.74
CA GLN A 536 7.53 14.74 -9.64
C GLN A 536 7.24 16.23 -9.92
N GLU A 537 6.15 16.54 -10.63
CA GLU A 537 5.94 17.87 -11.21
C GLU A 537 5.39 18.90 -10.21
N ASN A 538 4.31 18.53 -9.53
CA ASN A 538 3.52 19.43 -8.68
C ASN A 538 4.00 19.54 -7.24
N TYR A 539 4.95 18.69 -6.84
CA TYR A 539 5.46 18.61 -5.48
C TYR A 539 6.96 18.86 -5.47
N CYS A 540 7.40 19.77 -4.60
CA CYS A 540 8.82 20.08 -4.44
C CYS A 540 9.56 18.87 -3.86
N TYR A 541 8.99 18.30 -2.79
CA TYR A 541 9.57 17.18 -2.07
C TYR A 541 8.50 16.20 -1.59
N TYR A 542 8.80 14.91 -1.67
CA TYR A 542 8.24 13.92 -0.74
C TYR A 542 9.30 13.56 0.28
N ILE A 543 8.97 13.59 1.56
CA ILE A 543 9.89 13.30 2.66
C ILE A 543 9.28 12.19 3.49
N TYR A 544 10.06 11.17 3.80
CA TYR A 544 9.64 10.07 4.65
C TYR A 544 10.62 9.93 5.81
N ILE A 545 10.10 10.13 7.01
CA ILE A 545 10.86 10.06 8.26
C ILE A 545 10.56 8.72 8.90
N GLU A 546 11.55 7.84 8.89
CA GLU A 546 11.50 6.57 9.58
C GLU A 546 11.86 6.79 11.05
N ASN A 547 10.97 6.38 11.95
CA ASN A 547 11.16 6.55 13.38
C ASN A 547 11.32 5.19 14.06
N ARG A 548 12.06 5.19 15.15
CA ARG A 548 12.19 4.06 16.06
C ARG A 548 10.82 3.74 16.67
N ASP A 549 10.48 2.45 16.68
CA ASP A 549 9.27 1.98 17.33
C ASP A 549 9.30 2.28 18.85
N PRO A 550 8.36 3.09 19.37
CA PRO A 550 8.34 3.46 20.79
C PRO A 550 8.02 2.29 21.72
N LYS A 551 7.47 1.19 21.20
CA LYS A 551 7.23 -0.04 21.98
C LYS A 551 8.52 -0.79 22.28
N LEU A 552 9.55 -0.62 21.45
CA LEU A 552 10.82 -1.29 21.66
C LEU A 552 11.60 -0.62 22.81
N PRO A 553 12.39 -1.39 23.58
CA PRO A 553 13.30 -0.84 24.58
C PRO A 553 14.61 -0.39 23.96
N GLU A 554 15.35 0.48 24.64
CA GLU A 554 16.62 0.99 24.10
C GLU A 554 17.71 -0.09 23.99
N ILE A 555 17.54 -1.21 24.69
CA ILE A 555 18.52 -2.28 24.82
C ILE A 555 18.00 -3.55 24.14
N ALA A 556 18.74 -4.04 23.15
CA ALA A 556 18.54 -5.37 22.58
C ALA A 556 19.34 -6.42 23.36
N ILE A 557 18.78 -7.62 23.45
CA ILE A 557 19.44 -8.79 23.98
C ILE A 557 19.77 -9.72 22.81
N VAL A 558 21.00 -10.20 22.77
CA VAL A 558 21.43 -11.23 21.83
C VAL A 558 21.87 -12.44 22.63
N THR A 559 21.36 -13.61 22.27
CA THR A 559 21.90 -14.89 22.73
C THR A 559 22.21 -15.79 21.54
N ASP A 560 22.62 -17.03 21.80
CA ASP A 560 22.92 -17.99 20.75
C ASP A 560 22.03 -19.24 20.86
N SER A 561 22.01 -20.07 19.81
CA SER A 561 21.09 -21.23 19.72
C SER A 561 21.31 -22.26 20.83
N THR A 562 22.45 -22.24 21.52
CA THR A 562 22.68 -23.11 22.68
C THR A 562 21.94 -22.66 23.94
N SER A 563 21.17 -21.58 23.87
CA SER A 563 20.17 -21.22 24.88
C SER A 563 18.97 -22.19 24.89
N ASP A 564 18.81 -22.99 23.83
CA ASP A 564 17.69 -23.91 23.57
C ASP A 564 16.30 -23.27 23.59
N LEU A 565 16.22 -21.93 23.54
CA LEU A 565 14.98 -21.19 23.44
C LEU A 565 14.27 -21.51 22.11
N SER A 566 12.94 -21.64 22.15
CA SER A 566 12.11 -21.74 20.95
C SER A 566 11.51 -20.38 20.59
N GLU A 567 11.11 -20.23 19.33
CA GLU A 567 10.31 -19.09 18.84
C GLU A 567 9.08 -18.81 19.72
N GLU A 568 8.42 -19.87 20.22
CA GLU A 568 7.29 -19.74 21.13
C GLU A 568 7.68 -19.09 22.46
N MET A 569 8.84 -19.45 23.02
CA MET A 569 9.32 -18.91 24.30
C MET A 569 9.74 -17.44 24.19
N ILE A 570 10.15 -16.98 23.01
CA ILE A 570 10.64 -15.62 22.81
C ILE A 570 9.63 -14.67 22.15
N ARG A 571 8.43 -15.16 21.80
CA ARG A 571 7.40 -14.41 21.08
C ARG A 571 7.09 -13.03 21.69
N ASP A 572 7.05 -12.95 23.02
CA ASP A 572 6.71 -11.73 23.76
C ASP A 572 7.92 -10.82 24.03
N TYR A 573 9.10 -11.17 23.50
CA TYR A 573 10.36 -10.45 23.70
C TYR A 573 10.95 -10.01 22.35
N PRO A 574 10.36 -9.01 21.68
CA PRO A 574 10.79 -8.58 20.35
C PRO A 574 12.21 -7.98 20.32
N ASN A 575 12.80 -7.72 21.49
CA ASN A 575 14.17 -7.26 21.67
C ASN A 575 15.18 -8.37 21.93
N LEU A 576 14.79 -9.65 21.91
CA LEU A 576 15.67 -10.80 22.05
C LEU A 576 15.90 -11.48 20.70
N GLU A 577 17.15 -11.51 20.24
CA GLU A 577 17.55 -12.20 19.01
C GLU A 577 18.46 -13.40 19.34
N ILE A 578 18.31 -14.49 18.58
CA ILE A 578 19.12 -15.71 18.71
C ILE A 578 20.04 -15.84 17.49
N ILE A 579 21.35 -15.84 17.70
CA ILE A 579 22.31 -16.15 16.64
C ILE A 579 22.54 -17.68 16.55
N PRO A 580 22.30 -18.30 15.38
CA PRO A 580 22.41 -19.75 15.27
C PRO A 580 23.86 -20.21 15.20
N LEU A 581 24.22 -21.19 16.05
CA LEU A 581 25.42 -22.00 15.83
C LEU A 581 25.17 -23.02 14.73
N LYS A 582 26.24 -23.63 14.19
CA LYS A 582 26.13 -24.57 13.08
C LYS A 582 26.51 -25.98 13.51
N VAL A 583 25.81 -26.96 12.96
CA VAL A 583 26.09 -28.39 13.10
C VAL A 583 26.39 -29.01 11.74
N LYS A 584 27.36 -29.92 11.70
CA LYS A 584 27.73 -30.73 10.54
C LYS A 584 27.43 -32.19 10.89
N LEU A 585 26.42 -32.77 10.23
CA LEU A 585 25.97 -34.14 10.47
C LEU A 585 26.69 -35.13 9.54
N ASP A 586 26.70 -34.83 8.24
CA ASP A 586 27.25 -35.67 7.17
C ASP A 586 27.80 -34.80 6.01
N GLY A 587 28.69 -35.38 5.19
CA GLY A 587 29.26 -34.69 4.03
C GLY A 587 30.07 -33.44 4.39
N ASP A 588 29.92 -32.35 3.63
CA ASP A 588 30.56 -31.05 3.86
C ASP A 588 29.61 -29.90 4.22
N ASN A 589 28.32 -30.20 4.37
CA ASN A 589 27.30 -29.18 4.64
C ASN A 589 27.17 -28.87 6.14
N TYR A 590 27.04 -27.58 6.44
CA TYR A 590 26.75 -27.06 7.77
C TYR A 590 25.31 -26.57 7.82
N TYR A 591 24.58 -26.92 8.88
CA TYR A 591 23.20 -26.54 9.13
C TYR A 591 23.14 -25.60 10.34
N ARG A 592 22.44 -24.47 10.23
CA ARG A 592 22.16 -23.57 11.35
C ARG A 592 21.14 -24.20 12.31
N ASP A 593 21.51 -24.32 13.57
CA ASP A 593 20.70 -24.91 14.63
C ASP A 593 19.43 -24.08 14.90
N GLY A 594 18.26 -24.70 14.77
CA GLY A 594 16.95 -24.05 14.89
C GLY A 594 16.50 -23.29 13.65
N VAL A 595 17.32 -23.21 12.59
CA VAL A 595 16.99 -22.51 11.34
C VAL A 595 16.96 -23.47 10.14
N ASP A 596 18.08 -24.14 9.86
CA ASP A 596 18.16 -25.09 8.74
C ASP A 596 17.84 -26.53 9.19
N ILE A 597 17.93 -26.80 10.49
CA ILE A 597 17.61 -28.11 11.08
C ILE A 597 16.80 -27.95 12.37
N SER A 598 15.68 -28.65 12.43
CA SER A 598 14.84 -28.68 13.64
C SER A 598 15.40 -29.64 14.69
N LYS A 599 15.04 -29.43 15.97
CA LYS A 599 15.43 -30.32 17.08
C LYS A 599 15.01 -31.78 16.81
N GLN A 600 13.78 -31.98 16.34
CA GLN A 600 13.23 -33.29 16.00
C GLN A 600 14.01 -33.97 14.88
N GLU A 601 14.31 -33.24 13.80
CA GLU A 601 15.08 -33.80 12.68
C GLU A 601 16.50 -34.19 13.10
N PHE A 602 17.15 -33.32 13.87
CA PHE A 602 18.49 -33.59 14.42
C PHE A 602 18.50 -34.88 15.26
N TRP A 603 17.60 -35.00 16.24
CA TRP A 603 17.58 -36.16 17.13
C TRP A 603 17.27 -37.45 16.39
N ARG A 604 16.37 -37.42 15.39
CA ARG A 604 16.12 -38.57 14.51
C ARG A 604 17.41 -39.02 13.81
N LYS A 605 18.12 -38.09 13.15
CA LYS A 605 19.37 -38.38 12.42
C LYS A 605 20.47 -38.92 13.33
N ILE A 606 20.61 -38.39 14.55
CA ILE A 606 21.66 -38.79 15.50
C ILE A 606 21.38 -40.14 16.15
N VAL A 607 20.13 -40.38 16.54
CA VAL A 607 19.75 -41.63 17.20
C VAL A 607 19.74 -42.80 16.22
N GLU A 608 19.34 -42.57 14.96
CA GLU A 608 19.29 -43.60 13.92
C GLU A 608 20.61 -43.80 13.16
N GLY A 609 21.33 -42.71 12.88
CA GLY A 609 22.47 -42.71 11.96
C GLY A 609 23.83 -43.06 12.58
N GLY A 610 23.98 -42.98 13.91
CA GLY A 610 25.21 -43.33 14.63
C GLY A 610 26.46 -42.49 14.29
N GLN A 611 26.31 -41.47 13.44
CA GLN A 611 27.38 -40.54 13.08
C GLN A 611 27.57 -39.47 14.18
N LEU A 612 28.82 -39.10 14.43
CA LEU A 612 29.16 -38.07 15.41
C LEU A 612 29.21 -36.70 14.72
N PRO A 613 28.35 -35.75 15.10
CA PRO A 613 28.35 -34.44 14.51
C PRO A 613 29.59 -33.65 14.91
N LYS A 614 29.88 -32.62 14.10
CA LYS A 614 30.76 -31.53 14.49
C LYS A 614 29.95 -30.25 14.61
N THR A 615 30.43 -29.30 15.40
CA THR A 615 29.80 -27.99 15.55
C THR A 615 30.79 -26.88 15.23
N SER A 616 30.29 -25.74 14.78
CA SER A 616 31.07 -24.51 14.67
C SER A 616 30.29 -23.32 15.24
N GLN A 617 31.02 -22.38 15.83
CA GLN A 617 30.49 -21.10 16.27
C GLN A 617 30.03 -20.24 15.08
N PRO A 618 29.21 -19.20 15.31
CA PRO A 618 28.97 -18.18 14.29
C PRO A 618 30.27 -17.42 14.02
N SER A 619 30.43 -16.95 12.79
CA SER A 619 31.56 -16.13 12.40
C SER A 619 31.44 -14.70 12.96
N PRO A 620 32.56 -13.96 13.11
CA PRO A 620 32.51 -12.54 13.46
C PRO A 620 31.68 -11.70 12.47
N ALA A 621 31.68 -12.05 11.18
CA ALA A 621 30.86 -11.38 10.18
C ALA A 621 29.36 -11.54 10.44
N GLU A 622 28.91 -12.74 10.82
CA GLU A 622 27.51 -13.00 11.16
C GLU A 622 27.07 -12.19 12.40
N PHE A 623 27.92 -12.11 13.43
CA PHE A 623 27.69 -11.25 14.59
C PHE A 623 27.62 -9.76 14.21
N LYS A 624 28.57 -9.28 13.40
CA LYS A 624 28.60 -7.88 12.95
C LYS A 624 27.30 -7.52 12.23
N SER A 625 26.87 -8.34 11.27
CA SER A 625 25.62 -8.12 10.54
C SER A 625 24.41 -8.12 11.46
N LEU A 626 24.35 -8.99 12.47
CA LEU A 626 23.27 -8.99 13.46
C LEU A 626 23.26 -7.69 14.29
N TYR A 627 24.42 -7.26 14.79
CA TYR A 627 24.52 -6.02 15.57
C TYR A 627 24.14 -4.78 14.74
N GLU A 628 24.62 -4.68 13.50
CA GLU A 628 24.25 -3.59 12.59
C GLU A 628 22.74 -3.58 12.30
N LYS A 629 22.14 -4.75 12.09
CA LYS A 629 20.69 -4.88 11.94
C LYS A 629 19.93 -4.37 13.17
N LEU A 630 20.40 -4.69 14.38
CA LEU A 630 19.79 -4.21 15.62
C LEU A 630 19.95 -2.68 15.77
N PHE A 631 21.12 -2.11 15.50
CA PHE A 631 21.28 -0.65 15.51
C PHE A 631 20.39 0.02 14.46
N ALA A 632 20.23 -0.57 13.28
CA ALA A 632 19.33 -0.06 12.24
C ALA A 632 17.84 -0.10 12.65
N LYS A 633 17.44 -1.02 13.54
CA LYS A 633 16.11 -1.04 14.19
C LYS A 633 15.94 0.06 15.25
N GLY A 634 17.00 0.79 15.59
CA GLY A 634 16.98 1.88 16.57
C GLY A 634 17.34 1.48 18.01
N TYR A 635 17.90 0.29 18.24
CA TYR A 635 18.47 -0.01 19.56
C TYR A 635 19.69 0.88 19.84
N LYS A 636 19.80 1.40 21.07
CA LYS A 636 20.93 2.23 21.49
C LYS A 636 22.09 1.40 22.03
N LYS A 637 21.78 0.26 22.68
CA LYS A 637 22.76 -0.66 23.26
C LYS A 637 22.38 -2.11 22.97
N ILE A 638 23.37 -3.00 22.99
CA ILE A 638 23.20 -4.44 22.82
C ILE A 638 23.89 -5.18 23.97
N ILE A 639 23.19 -6.08 24.65
CA ILE A 639 23.77 -7.03 25.60
C ILE A 639 23.79 -8.40 24.94
N SER A 640 24.98 -8.92 24.67
CA SER A 640 25.21 -10.19 24.00
C SER A 640 25.66 -11.26 25.00
N ILE A 641 24.75 -12.16 25.38
CA ILE A 641 24.92 -13.18 26.41
C ILE A 641 25.06 -14.54 25.73
N HIS A 642 26.22 -15.19 25.89
CA HIS A 642 26.54 -16.40 25.12
C HIS A 642 26.94 -17.58 25.98
N ILE A 643 26.89 -18.77 25.38
CA ILE A 643 27.44 -20.02 25.94
C ILE A 643 28.82 -19.80 26.55
N SER A 644 29.11 -20.51 27.63
CA SER A 644 30.39 -20.38 28.32
C SER A 644 31.61 -20.39 27.38
N GLY A 645 32.52 -19.44 27.60
CA GLY A 645 33.77 -19.33 26.85
C GLY A 645 34.69 -20.56 27.00
N LYS A 646 34.48 -21.39 28.02
CA LYS A 646 35.20 -22.66 28.19
C LYS A 646 34.64 -23.81 27.34
N LEU A 647 33.41 -23.69 26.84
CA LEU A 647 32.76 -24.69 26.00
C LEU A 647 32.85 -24.35 24.51
N SER A 648 32.84 -23.05 24.18
CA SER A 648 32.85 -22.55 22.79
C SER A 648 33.62 -21.25 22.62
N GLY A 649 34.16 -21.03 21.42
CA GLY A 649 34.73 -19.76 20.97
C GLY A 649 33.71 -18.70 20.56
N THR A 650 32.40 -18.94 20.75
CA THR A 650 31.32 -18.01 20.36
C THR A 650 31.53 -16.60 20.90
N GLN A 651 31.93 -16.46 22.16
CA GLN A 651 32.19 -15.15 22.76
C GLN A 651 33.37 -14.43 22.12
N GLN A 652 34.41 -15.17 21.73
CA GLN A 652 35.55 -14.57 21.04
C GLN A 652 35.12 -14.06 19.67
N ALA A 653 34.28 -14.80 18.94
CA ALA A 653 33.73 -14.33 17.67
C ALA A 653 32.90 -13.04 17.84
N ALA A 654 32.05 -12.99 18.88
CA ALA A 654 31.27 -11.81 19.22
C ALA A 654 32.15 -10.59 19.60
N ARG A 655 33.26 -10.81 20.35
CA ARG A 655 34.23 -9.74 20.69
C ARG A 655 34.97 -9.22 19.46
N VAL A 656 35.37 -10.09 18.54
CA VAL A 656 35.97 -9.67 17.26
C VAL A 656 34.98 -8.85 16.45
N ALA A 657 33.73 -9.31 16.35
CA ALA A 657 32.67 -8.59 15.65
C ALA A 657 32.42 -7.19 16.24
N ARG A 658 32.40 -7.08 17.57
CA ARG A 658 32.30 -5.80 18.27
C ARG A 658 33.39 -4.81 17.85
N GLY A 659 34.64 -5.26 17.78
CA GLY A 659 35.78 -4.42 17.34
C GLY A 659 35.73 -4.04 15.85
N MET A 660 34.84 -4.64 15.06
CA MET A 660 34.60 -4.29 13.65
C MET A 660 33.49 -3.22 13.48
N LEU A 661 32.86 -2.78 14.57
CA LEU A 661 31.80 -1.77 14.57
C LEU A 661 32.35 -0.38 14.88
N ASN A 662 31.71 0.66 14.34
CA ASN A 662 31.97 2.06 14.71
C ASN A 662 31.26 2.48 16.03
N ARG A 663 30.85 1.50 16.86
CA ARG A 663 30.04 1.65 18.08
C ARG A 663 30.37 0.55 19.10
N GLU A 664 31.66 0.27 19.29
CA GLU A 664 32.13 -0.84 20.14
C GLU A 664 31.59 -0.73 21.58
N GLU A 665 31.57 0.47 22.15
CA GLU A 665 31.09 0.81 23.50
C GLU A 665 29.57 0.62 23.69
N ASP A 666 28.84 0.39 22.62
CA ASP A 666 27.41 0.11 22.65
C ASP A 666 27.07 -1.38 22.72
N VAL A 667 28.07 -2.27 22.60
CA VAL A 667 27.89 -3.72 22.65
C VAL A 667 28.62 -4.36 23.84
N ILE A 668 27.85 -4.91 24.77
CA ILE A 668 28.35 -5.56 25.98
C ILE A 668 28.34 -7.08 25.77
N ILE A 669 29.52 -7.72 25.76
CA ILE A 669 29.63 -9.17 25.62
C ILE A 669 29.79 -9.82 27.00
N ILE A 670 28.82 -10.66 27.38
CA ILE A 670 28.77 -11.34 28.68
C ILE A 670 29.07 -12.83 28.52
N ASP A 671 30.00 -13.32 29.34
CA ASP A 671 30.19 -14.76 29.54
C ASP A 671 29.17 -15.29 30.53
N SER A 672 28.21 -16.08 30.05
CA SER A 672 27.18 -16.67 30.89
C SER A 672 27.71 -17.73 31.85
N LYS A 673 28.90 -18.30 31.59
CA LYS A 673 29.44 -19.46 32.32
C LYS A 673 28.49 -20.68 32.36
N THR A 674 27.51 -20.74 31.46
CA THR A 674 26.52 -21.81 31.41
C THR A 674 26.12 -22.13 29.97
N VAL A 675 25.08 -22.94 29.79
CA VAL A 675 24.56 -23.42 28.51
C VAL A 675 23.07 -23.79 28.67
N THR A 676 22.37 -24.11 27.58
CA THR A 676 20.97 -24.56 27.53
C THR A 676 20.01 -23.54 28.19
N PHE A 677 18.90 -24.00 28.73
CA PHE A 677 17.88 -23.18 29.39
C PHE A 677 18.45 -22.23 30.47
N ALA A 678 19.60 -22.53 31.08
CA ALA A 678 20.24 -21.65 32.03
C ALA A 678 20.74 -20.36 31.35
N LEU A 679 21.33 -20.50 30.15
CA LEU A 679 21.64 -19.37 29.27
C LEU A 679 20.35 -18.69 28.78
N GLY A 680 19.37 -19.48 28.35
CA GLY A 680 18.07 -18.96 27.90
C GLY A 680 17.32 -18.15 28.95
N HIS A 681 17.40 -18.55 30.22
CA HIS A 681 16.77 -17.83 31.33
C HIS A 681 17.42 -16.46 31.55
N LEU A 682 18.76 -16.38 31.52
CA LEU A 682 19.46 -15.10 31.62
C LEU A 682 19.05 -14.16 30.47
N ALA A 683 18.94 -14.69 29.25
CA ALA A 683 18.53 -13.90 28.09
C ALA A 683 17.08 -13.40 28.19
N ILE A 684 16.13 -14.27 28.56
CA ILE A 684 14.71 -13.89 28.72
C ILE A 684 14.53 -12.83 29.81
N GLU A 685 15.12 -13.04 31.00
CA GLU A 685 14.97 -12.08 32.10
C GLU A 685 15.67 -10.75 31.80
N ALA A 686 16.84 -10.76 31.17
CA ALA A 686 17.47 -9.54 30.67
C ALA A 686 16.58 -8.81 29.65
N SER A 687 15.89 -9.57 28.79
CA SER A 687 14.96 -9.01 27.81
C SER A 687 13.76 -8.36 28.48
N LYS A 688 13.17 -9.02 29.49
CA LYS A 688 12.09 -8.47 30.31
C LYS A 688 12.51 -7.17 30.99
N MET A 689 13.67 -7.17 31.66
CA MET A 689 14.17 -5.97 32.33
C MET A 689 14.39 -4.81 31.34
N ALA A 690 14.89 -5.10 30.13
CA ALA A 690 15.00 -4.10 29.08
C ALA A 690 13.63 -3.57 28.65
N MET A 691 12.63 -4.44 28.45
CA MET A 691 11.24 -4.05 28.15
C MET A 691 10.63 -3.18 29.28
N GLU A 692 10.98 -3.45 30.53
CA GLU A 692 10.65 -2.64 31.72
C GLU A 692 11.47 -1.35 31.82
N ARG A 693 12.30 -1.05 30.80
CA ARG A 693 13.16 0.14 30.70
C ARG A 693 14.17 0.27 31.85
N LYS A 694 14.61 -0.87 32.41
CA LYS A 694 15.74 -0.90 33.33
C LYS A 694 17.01 -0.39 32.65
N SER A 695 17.86 0.27 33.42
CA SER A 695 19.13 0.77 32.92
C SER A 695 20.07 -0.36 32.53
N LEU A 696 21.00 -0.08 31.60
CA LEU A 696 22.04 -1.02 31.22
C LEU A 696 22.76 -1.62 32.43
N LYS A 697 23.08 -0.78 33.42
CA LYS A 697 23.78 -1.21 34.64
C LYS A 697 22.94 -2.17 35.48
N GLU A 698 21.67 -1.86 35.73
CA GLU A 698 20.77 -2.75 36.48
C GLU A 698 20.68 -4.14 35.83
N ILE A 699 20.59 -4.19 34.49
CA ILE A 699 20.51 -5.45 33.75
C ILE A 699 21.84 -6.20 33.85
N THR A 700 22.97 -5.55 33.62
CA THR A 700 24.28 -6.21 33.69
C THR A 700 24.62 -6.68 35.10
N ASP A 701 24.30 -5.91 36.14
CA ASP A 701 24.53 -6.27 37.53
C ASP A 701 23.70 -7.52 37.90
N TRP A 702 22.43 -7.56 37.48
CA TRP A 702 21.56 -8.72 37.68
C TRP A 702 22.09 -9.97 36.96
N ILE A 703 22.58 -9.84 35.72
CA ILE A 703 23.14 -10.98 34.96
C ILE A 703 24.41 -11.51 35.66
N GLU A 704 25.30 -10.63 36.10
CA GLU A 704 26.55 -10.99 36.77
C GLU A 704 26.30 -11.70 38.11
N GLU A 705 25.29 -11.30 38.88
CA GLU A 705 24.86 -12.01 40.09
C GLU A 705 24.21 -13.36 39.76
N SER A 706 23.24 -13.35 38.83
CA SER A 706 22.41 -14.52 38.52
C SER A 706 23.20 -15.68 37.92
N LYS A 707 24.22 -15.39 37.09
CA LYS A 707 25.02 -16.43 36.45
C LYS A 707 25.84 -17.26 37.45
N GLU A 708 26.19 -16.71 38.62
CA GLU A 708 26.91 -17.43 39.68
C GLU A 708 25.97 -18.35 40.50
N LEU A 709 24.67 -18.06 40.50
CA LEU A 709 23.64 -18.86 41.19
C LEU A 709 23.11 -20.02 40.35
N MET A 710 23.32 -19.95 39.04
CA MET A 710 22.78 -20.89 38.07
C MET A 710 23.61 -22.18 38.02
N LYS A 711 22.96 -23.34 38.13
CA LYS A 711 23.60 -24.66 38.06
C LYS A 711 22.85 -25.58 37.14
N VAL A 712 23.57 -26.26 36.26
CA VAL A 712 23.02 -27.28 35.36
C VAL A 712 23.53 -28.64 35.81
N TYR A 713 22.61 -29.58 36.03
CA TYR A 713 22.91 -30.97 36.38
C TYR A 713 22.31 -31.88 35.32
N PHE A 714 23.09 -32.81 34.80
CA PHE A 714 22.64 -33.65 33.69
C PHE A 714 23.24 -35.04 33.73
N VAL A 715 22.59 -35.95 33.01
CA VAL A 715 22.96 -37.36 32.92
C VAL A 715 23.02 -37.71 31.44
N VAL A 716 24.14 -38.32 31.06
CA VAL A 716 24.37 -38.85 29.72
C VAL A 716 24.45 -40.37 29.79
N LYS A 717 24.27 -41.04 28.65
CA LYS A 717 24.43 -42.51 28.57
C LYS A 717 25.88 -42.93 28.85
N ASP A 718 26.83 -42.22 28.24
CA ASP A 718 28.27 -42.41 28.32
C ASP A 718 28.98 -41.07 28.08
N LEU A 719 30.31 -41.03 28.25
CA LEU A 719 31.10 -39.80 28.11
C LEU A 719 31.68 -39.61 26.70
N ASP A 720 31.36 -40.50 25.75
CA ASP A 720 32.05 -40.56 24.45
C ASP A 720 31.81 -39.28 23.65
N TYR A 721 30.58 -38.77 23.64
CA TYR A 721 30.22 -37.53 22.96
C TYR A 721 31.00 -36.33 23.54
N LEU A 722 31.05 -36.20 24.86
CA LEU A 722 31.74 -35.10 25.53
C LEU A 722 33.25 -35.17 25.31
N GLN A 723 33.81 -36.38 25.35
CA GLN A 723 35.24 -36.63 25.15
C GLN A 723 35.66 -36.32 23.71
N ARG A 724 34.97 -36.89 22.73
CA ARG A 724 35.27 -36.69 21.30
C ARG A 724 34.98 -35.26 20.86
N GLY A 725 33.93 -34.66 21.42
CA GLY A 725 33.61 -33.26 21.27
C GLY A 725 34.66 -32.34 21.92
N GLY A 726 35.48 -32.84 22.86
CA GLY A 726 36.51 -32.03 23.55
C GLY A 726 35.94 -31.08 24.61
N ARG A 727 34.68 -31.27 25.02
CA ARG A 727 33.95 -30.40 25.98
C ARG A 727 33.71 -31.11 27.33
N ILE A 728 34.39 -32.23 27.57
CA ILE A 728 34.29 -33.04 28.80
C ILE A 728 34.84 -32.33 30.04
N GLY A 729 35.75 -31.36 29.87
CA GLY A 729 36.34 -30.60 30.97
C GLY A 729 36.96 -31.49 32.07
N LYS A 730 36.77 -31.09 33.33
CA LYS A 730 37.18 -31.84 34.53
C LYS A 730 36.55 -33.22 34.66
N ALA A 731 35.46 -33.51 33.93
CA ALA A 731 34.90 -34.87 33.91
C ALA A 731 35.78 -35.89 33.16
N SER A 732 36.84 -35.44 32.47
CA SER A 732 37.87 -36.32 31.88
C SER A 732 38.53 -37.25 32.90
N ALA A 733 38.55 -36.89 34.19
CA ALA A 733 39.05 -37.73 35.28
C ALA A 733 38.29 -39.06 35.45
N LEU A 734 37.14 -39.23 34.79
CA LEU A 734 36.38 -40.48 34.79
C LEU A 734 36.79 -41.46 33.68
N ILE A 735 37.59 -41.03 32.71
CA ILE A 735 38.02 -41.87 31.58
C ILE A 735 38.84 -43.05 32.14
N GLY A 736 38.40 -44.28 31.85
CA GLY A 736 39.07 -45.51 32.28
C GLY A 736 38.58 -46.14 33.61
N GLY A 737 37.62 -45.53 34.31
CA GLY A 737 37.17 -45.99 35.65
C GLY A 737 35.67 -46.28 35.82
N ILE A 738 34.87 -46.32 34.75
CA ILE A 738 33.39 -46.42 34.82
C ILE A 738 32.87 -47.76 34.27
N PHE A 739 33.11 -48.87 34.97
CA PHE A 739 32.35 -50.09 34.70
C PHE A 739 31.14 -50.14 35.66
N ARG A 740 29.91 -50.16 35.11
CA ARG A 740 28.60 -50.29 35.81
C ARG A 740 28.03 -49.09 36.58
N VAL A 741 28.61 -47.90 36.49
CA VAL A 741 28.15 -46.69 37.22
C VAL A 741 27.73 -45.61 36.20
N LYS A 742 26.61 -44.92 36.42
CA LYS A 742 26.20 -43.77 35.61
C LYS A 742 26.77 -42.46 36.22
N PRO A 743 27.38 -41.57 35.42
CA PRO A 743 27.81 -40.26 35.89
C PRO A 743 26.64 -39.28 35.94
N VAL A 744 26.47 -38.61 37.08
CA VAL A 744 25.74 -37.34 37.16
C VAL A 744 26.76 -36.23 37.02
N LEU A 745 26.58 -35.41 35.99
CA LEU A 745 27.48 -34.32 35.64
C LEU A 745 26.85 -32.98 36.04
N LYS A 746 27.70 -31.96 36.18
CA LYS A 746 27.27 -30.58 36.33
C LYS A 746 28.09 -29.64 35.47
N VAL A 747 27.50 -28.51 35.10
CA VAL A 747 28.22 -27.34 34.60
C VAL A 747 28.44 -26.41 35.78
N GLU A 748 29.69 -26.15 36.11
CA GLU A 748 30.10 -25.27 37.21
C GLU A 748 31.29 -24.43 36.77
N ASN A 749 31.24 -23.12 37.01
CA ASN A 749 32.26 -22.17 36.54
C ASN A 749 32.56 -22.29 35.03
N GLY A 750 31.51 -22.52 34.22
CA GLY A 750 31.61 -22.63 32.76
C GLY A 750 32.08 -23.98 32.22
N GLU A 751 32.36 -24.97 33.06
CA GLU A 751 32.98 -26.22 32.63
C GLU A 751 32.22 -27.44 33.12
N VAL A 752 32.25 -28.52 32.33
CA VAL A 752 31.68 -29.82 32.71
C VAL A 752 32.56 -30.47 33.79
N SER A 753 31.93 -30.87 34.89
CA SER A 753 32.56 -31.58 36.00
C SER A 753 31.66 -32.68 36.53
N VAL A 754 32.22 -33.55 37.37
CA VAL A 754 31.49 -34.68 37.97
C VAL A 754 30.80 -34.20 39.23
N GLU A 755 29.49 -34.39 39.32
CA GLU A 755 28.74 -34.18 40.56
C GLU A 755 28.70 -35.48 41.38
N ALA A 756 28.31 -36.60 40.76
CA ALA A 756 28.20 -37.87 41.44
C ALA A 756 28.36 -39.09 40.53
N LYS A 757 28.65 -40.22 41.17
CA LYS A 757 28.73 -41.55 40.58
C LYS A 757 27.62 -42.41 41.18
N VAL A 758 26.66 -42.84 40.37
CA VAL A 758 25.44 -43.52 40.85
C VAL A 758 25.20 -44.85 40.14
N LEU A 759 24.51 -45.77 40.81
CA LEU A 759 24.14 -47.06 40.24
C LEU A 759 22.82 -46.96 39.46
N GLY A 760 22.91 -47.07 38.13
CA GLY A 760 21.76 -47.10 37.22
C GLY A 760 20.94 -45.81 37.16
N GLU A 761 19.88 -45.85 36.34
CA GLU A 761 18.99 -44.70 36.08
C GLU A 761 18.25 -44.23 37.33
N LYS A 762 17.73 -45.19 38.12
CA LYS A 762 17.02 -44.89 39.37
C LYS A 762 17.91 -44.16 40.38
N GLY A 763 19.19 -44.54 40.47
CA GLY A 763 20.17 -43.86 41.33
C GLY A 763 20.42 -42.42 40.89
N ALA A 764 20.44 -42.16 39.58
CA ALA A 764 20.59 -40.81 39.04
C ALA A 764 19.38 -39.92 39.35
N LEU A 765 18.16 -40.42 39.18
CA LEU A 765 16.94 -39.68 39.54
C LEU A 765 16.87 -39.37 41.04
N LEU A 766 17.22 -40.32 41.91
CA LEU A 766 17.29 -40.10 43.36
C LEU A 766 18.34 -39.06 43.74
N HIS A 767 19.46 -39.01 43.02
CA HIS A 767 20.48 -38.00 43.24
C HIS A 767 19.98 -36.61 42.84
N MET A 768 19.32 -36.48 41.69
CA MET A 768 18.70 -35.21 41.27
C MET A 768 17.62 -34.74 42.26
N GLU A 769 16.78 -35.66 42.76
CA GLU A 769 15.83 -35.36 43.84
C GLU A 769 16.54 -34.83 45.09
N LYS A 770 17.66 -35.43 45.48
CA LYS A 770 18.47 -34.94 46.61
C LYS A 770 18.99 -33.52 46.36
N VAL A 771 19.46 -33.22 45.15
CA VAL A 771 19.90 -31.87 44.77
C VAL A 771 18.75 -30.88 44.96
N ILE A 772 17.57 -31.14 44.38
CA ILE A 772 16.37 -30.30 44.52
C ILE A 772 15.97 -30.12 45.98
N LYS A 773 15.94 -31.22 46.76
CA LYS A 773 15.58 -31.21 48.17
C LYS A 773 16.57 -30.42 49.02
N SER A 774 17.85 -30.39 48.64
CA SER A 774 18.92 -29.73 49.41
C SER A 774 18.95 -28.20 49.29
N ALA A 775 18.20 -27.61 48.34
CA ALA A 775 18.12 -26.17 48.17
C ALA A 775 17.69 -25.47 49.47
N LYS A 776 18.45 -24.47 49.93
CA LYS A 776 18.18 -23.77 51.20
C LYS A 776 17.09 -22.70 51.07
N THR A 777 16.96 -22.13 49.87
CA THR A 777 15.99 -21.09 49.52
C THR A 777 15.02 -21.61 48.46
N SER A 778 14.06 -20.77 48.08
CA SER A 778 13.23 -21.06 46.91
C SER A 778 14.09 -21.04 45.65
N ILE A 779 13.86 -22.00 44.75
CA ILE A 779 14.61 -22.16 43.51
C ILE A 779 13.71 -22.04 42.30
N ILE A 780 14.24 -21.53 41.20
CA ILE A 780 13.70 -21.69 39.86
C ILE A 780 14.23 -23.00 39.29
N LEU A 781 13.38 -23.81 38.67
CA LEU A 781 13.79 -25.09 38.09
C LEU A 781 13.22 -25.28 36.68
N TYR A 782 14.10 -25.72 35.78
CA TYR A 782 13.74 -26.26 34.47
C TYR A 782 14.16 -27.73 34.39
N THR A 783 13.42 -28.52 33.61
CA THR A 783 13.89 -29.84 33.16
C THR A 783 14.34 -29.76 31.71
N ALA A 784 15.29 -30.61 31.32
CA ALA A 784 15.75 -30.68 29.94
C ALA A 784 15.91 -32.13 29.49
N TRP A 785 15.71 -32.37 28.19
CA TRP A 785 15.90 -33.68 27.58
C TRP A 785 16.33 -33.57 26.12
N GLY A 786 16.98 -34.61 25.62
CA GLY A 786 17.30 -34.76 24.20
C GLY A 786 17.62 -36.21 23.87
N GLY A 787 17.29 -36.65 22.66
CA GLY A 787 17.53 -38.00 22.19
C GLY A 787 16.28 -38.87 22.21
N ASN A 788 16.34 -39.98 22.94
CA ASN A 788 15.31 -41.02 22.86
C ASN A 788 14.19 -40.85 23.92
N GLN A 789 13.14 -41.67 23.79
CA GLN A 789 11.99 -41.67 24.70
C GLN A 789 12.37 -41.88 26.18
N SER A 790 13.45 -42.62 26.47
CA SER A 790 13.90 -42.82 27.85
C SER A 790 14.36 -41.50 28.49
N CYS A 791 15.06 -40.64 27.75
CA CYS A 791 15.50 -39.33 28.23
C CYS A 791 14.29 -38.42 28.51
N LEU A 792 13.27 -38.46 27.65
CA LEU A 792 12.02 -37.73 27.83
C LEU A 792 11.30 -38.19 29.12
N THR A 793 11.14 -39.50 29.31
CA THR A 793 10.54 -40.06 30.52
C THR A 793 11.33 -39.69 31.79
N SER A 794 12.66 -39.69 31.74
CA SER A 794 13.49 -39.24 32.87
C SER A 794 13.29 -37.76 33.19
N ALA A 795 13.14 -36.89 32.18
CA ALA A 795 12.79 -35.48 32.40
C ALA A 795 11.36 -35.30 32.95
N ASP A 796 10.38 -36.08 32.50
CA ASP A 796 9.03 -36.11 33.10
C ASP A 796 9.05 -36.49 34.57
N ASN A 797 9.84 -37.51 34.93
CA ASN A 797 10.01 -37.91 36.33
C ASN A 797 10.62 -36.78 37.16
N LEU A 798 11.61 -36.06 36.63
CA LEU A 798 12.21 -34.90 37.31
C LEU A 798 11.21 -33.75 37.48
N LYS A 799 10.34 -33.51 36.49
CA LYS A 799 9.23 -32.55 36.61
C LYS A 799 8.30 -32.95 37.75
N THR A 800 7.83 -34.20 37.78
CA THR A 800 6.96 -34.70 38.85
C THR A 800 7.63 -34.62 40.22
N ILE A 801 8.95 -34.85 40.30
CA ILE A 801 9.72 -34.67 41.54
C ILE A 801 9.73 -33.20 41.95
N ALA A 802 10.03 -32.28 41.02
CA ALA A 802 10.09 -30.85 41.28
C ALA A 802 8.77 -30.29 41.81
N GLU A 803 7.65 -30.68 41.20
CA GLU A 803 6.29 -30.22 41.57
C GLU A 803 5.86 -30.64 43.00
N ARG A 804 6.51 -31.65 43.60
CA ARG A 804 6.25 -32.05 44.99
C ARG A 804 6.78 -31.06 46.02
N PHE A 805 7.73 -30.20 45.64
CA PHE A 805 8.40 -29.29 46.57
C PHE A 805 7.87 -27.86 46.41
N LYS A 806 7.14 -27.35 47.41
CA LYS A 806 6.58 -25.98 47.42
C LYS A 806 7.59 -24.85 47.19
N LYS A 807 8.87 -25.09 47.49
CA LYS A 807 9.96 -24.12 47.29
C LYS A 807 10.47 -24.06 45.84
N VAL A 808 9.96 -24.91 44.96
CA VAL A 808 10.37 -24.98 43.56
C VAL A 808 9.36 -24.23 42.70
N ASP A 809 9.85 -23.21 41.99
CA ASP A 809 9.15 -22.53 40.91
C ASP A 809 9.54 -23.24 39.60
N TYR A 810 8.72 -24.21 39.21
CA TYR A 810 8.94 -24.97 37.98
C TYR A 810 8.54 -24.14 36.76
N ARG A 811 9.50 -23.84 35.88
CA ARG A 811 9.32 -22.95 34.74
C ARG A 811 9.10 -23.65 33.41
N GLY A 812 9.36 -24.95 33.34
CA GLY A 812 9.06 -25.74 32.15
C GLY A 812 10.10 -26.78 31.82
N ARG A 813 9.86 -27.46 30.69
CA ARG A 813 10.74 -28.47 30.11
C ARG A 813 11.24 -27.99 28.77
N VAL A 814 12.54 -28.13 28.54
CA VAL A 814 13.22 -27.72 27.31
C VAL A 814 13.76 -28.94 26.58
N GLU A 815 13.59 -28.96 25.26
CA GLU A 815 14.27 -29.93 24.39
C GLU A 815 15.63 -29.38 23.97
N ILE A 816 16.68 -30.18 24.14
CA ILE A 816 18.06 -29.82 23.81
C ILE A 816 18.24 -29.74 22.28
N GLY A 817 18.86 -28.66 21.80
CA GLY A 817 19.12 -28.39 20.39
C GLY A 817 20.29 -29.16 19.81
N ALA A 818 20.52 -28.97 18.51
CA ALA A 818 21.47 -29.78 17.74
C ALA A 818 22.91 -29.60 18.22
N VAL A 819 23.30 -28.37 18.56
CA VAL A 819 24.68 -28.06 18.94
C VAL A 819 25.05 -28.71 20.27
N ILE A 820 24.20 -28.60 21.29
CA ILE A 820 24.45 -29.25 22.58
C ILE A 820 24.33 -30.77 22.45
N GLY A 821 23.31 -31.26 21.74
CA GLY A 821 23.12 -32.68 21.50
C GLY A 821 24.31 -33.35 20.81
N SER A 822 25.02 -32.62 19.95
CA SER A 822 26.24 -33.09 19.28
C SER A 822 27.39 -33.41 20.25
N HIS A 823 27.45 -32.73 21.40
CA HIS A 823 28.49 -32.93 22.42
C HIS A 823 28.01 -33.73 23.64
N ALA A 824 26.72 -33.68 23.97
CA ALA A 824 26.17 -34.41 25.11
C ALA A 824 25.69 -35.82 24.72
N GLY A 825 25.31 -36.03 23.45
CA GLY A 825 24.53 -37.20 23.05
C GLY A 825 23.14 -37.21 23.72
N PRO A 826 22.42 -38.34 23.70
CA PRO A 826 21.17 -38.50 24.44
C PRO A 826 21.35 -38.14 25.92
N VAL A 827 20.55 -37.20 26.41
CA VAL A 827 20.76 -36.50 27.67
C VAL A 827 19.44 -36.15 28.34
N TYR A 828 19.42 -36.10 29.66
CA TYR A 828 18.37 -35.44 30.43
C TYR A 828 18.97 -34.76 31.66
N GLY A 829 18.26 -33.79 32.21
CA GLY A 829 18.77 -33.04 33.35
C GLY A 829 17.81 -32.03 33.93
N ILE A 830 18.33 -31.28 34.89
CA ILE A 830 17.70 -30.10 35.47
C ILE A 830 18.66 -28.94 35.40
N GLY A 831 18.13 -27.74 35.51
CA GLY A 831 18.93 -26.69 36.12
C GLY A 831 18.12 -25.83 37.02
N ILE A 832 18.86 -25.27 37.94
CA ILE A 832 18.37 -24.66 39.14
C ILE A 832 19.06 -23.33 39.33
N MET A 833 18.29 -22.36 39.81
CA MET A 833 18.81 -21.08 40.25
C MET A 833 18.16 -20.73 41.57
N ASP A 834 18.96 -20.36 42.57
CA ASP A 834 18.43 -19.79 43.80
C ASP A 834 17.73 -18.46 43.46
N LYS A 835 16.51 -18.24 43.96
CA LYS A 835 15.81 -16.97 43.73
C LYS A 835 16.53 -15.84 44.46
N ILE A 836 16.95 -14.83 43.71
CA ILE A 836 17.43 -13.55 44.24
C ILE A 836 16.24 -12.85 44.92
N ARG A 837 16.46 -12.32 46.13
CA ARG A 837 15.42 -11.68 46.94
C ARG A 837 15.14 -10.26 46.51
#